data_AF-A0A1U8AZF8-F1
#
_entry.id   AF-A0A1U8AZF8-F1
#
_cell.length_a   1.000
_cell.length_b   1.000
_cell.length_c   1.000
_cell.angle_alpha   90.00
_cell.angle_beta   90.00
_cell.angle_gamma   90.00
#
_symmetry.space_group_name_H-M   'P 1'
#
loop_
_entity.id
_entity.type
_entity.pdbx_description
1 polymer ?
#
loop_
_entity_poly.entity_id
_entity_poly.type
_entity_poly.pdbx_seq_one_letter_code
_entity_poly.pdbx_strand_id
1 'polypeptide(L)'
;MEVALNILTACLSLNELKEQVLEAFASWLRLRHGIPASVLASHPLVLTALSGLNSEQLSEAAVDVISELIHYTAAGSSVGLSLQLPLIQVLVPQVMNLKEQLRDSSKDEEDVKAIARLFADMGDSYVELIANGSDESMMIVHALLDVASHPEYNIASMTFNFWHNLQVNLTERESYLSFGNEASIEAERSRRLQIFRSSYESLVSLVSFRVQYPQDYQDLSREDLKEFKQTRYAVADVLSDTASVLGGEATLKILYMKLVEAVSNCRNNEPCEWRPAEAALYCIRAIANYVSIVEVEVMPQVMALLPKLPQQPQLLQTVCLTIGAYSKWFDASPSGLSVLPSVVEILMSGMSLSEDSAAAAALAFRHICDDCRKKLCGSLDGLFHIYHRAVSGEGGYKVSAEDSLHLVEAFSMVITELPPDHAKKALEALCLPVVTPLQEIVNQGPGPLQQIIARELTVNIDRLANIFRYVNHPEAVGDAIQRLWPIFKAIFDHRPWDMRTMESLCRACKYAVRTSGKFMGVTIGAMLEEIQCLYQQHHQPCFLYLSSEVIKIFGSDPSCANYLKSLIESLFSHTTHLLTKIQDFTARPDIADDCFLLASRCIRYCPHIFVPSAIFPSLVDCSMVGITIQHREACNSILTFLSDIFDLSNSSRGEQYQSIRDSVILPRGATLARILIASLTGALPSSRLEAVTYALLALTRAYGAKALEWAKESVSLLPPTAVTEAERSRFLQALSEAATGADVNALTAPVEELSDVCRRNRTVQEIVQGVLRPLELNISPVS
;
A
#
# COMPACT_ATOMS: atom_id res chain seq x y z
N MET A 1 2.06 -25.88 34.26
CA MET A 1 1.41 -26.57 33.13
C MET A 1 1.18 -28.05 33.42
N GLU A 2 2.17 -28.82 33.87
CA GLU A 2 1.97 -30.22 34.30
C GLU A 2 0.84 -30.40 35.33
N VAL A 3 0.76 -29.52 36.32
CA VAL A 3 -0.32 -29.51 37.32
C VAL A 3 -1.70 -29.31 36.64
N ALA A 4 -1.78 -28.43 35.64
CA ALA A 4 -3.02 -28.20 34.90
C ALA A 4 -3.42 -29.42 34.06
N LEU A 5 -2.48 -30.05 33.35
CA LEU A 5 -2.75 -31.26 32.57
C LEU A 5 -3.17 -32.45 33.44
N ASN A 6 -2.57 -32.60 34.62
CA ASN A 6 -2.95 -33.64 35.57
C ASN A 6 -4.38 -33.43 36.10
N ILE A 7 -4.77 -32.19 36.38
CA ILE A 7 -6.14 -31.85 36.78
C ILE A 7 -7.13 -32.16 35.64
N LEU A 8 -6.84 -31.71 34.43
CA LEU A 8 -7.68 -31.99 33.25
C LEU A 8 -7.83 -33.50 33.01
N THR A 9 -6.74 -34.26 33.17
CA THR A 9 -6.75 -35.72 33.02
C THR A 9 -7.58 -36.41 34.10
N ALA A 10 -7.57 -35.91 35.34
CA ALA A 10 -8.44 -36.43 36.39
C ALA A 10 -9.93 -36.16 36.07
N CYS A 11 -10.22 -34.97 35.53
CA CYS A 11 -11.58 -34.58 35.13
C CYS A 11 -12.12 -35.35 33.92
N LEU A 12 -11.26 -35.89 33.03
CA LEU A 12 -11.69 -36.77 31.93
C LEU A 12 -12.52 -37.98 32.37
N SER A 13 -12.35 -38.44 33.61
CA SER A 13 -13.11 -39.57 34.17
C SER A 13 -14.61 -39.26 34.35
N LEU A 14 -14.99 -37.98 34.32
CA LEU A 14 -16.36 -37.50 34.45
C LEU A 14 -16.95 -37.24 33.05
N ASN A 15 -17.85 -38.12 32.59
CA ASN A 15 -18.42 -38.04 31.24
C ASN A 15 -19.10 -36.69 30.94
N GLU A 16 -19.74 -36.08 31.93
CA GLU A 16 -20.45 -34.80 31.81
C GLU A 16 -19.50 -33.60 31.61
N LEU A 17 -18.21 -33.75 31.91
CA LEU A 17 -17.22 -32.67 31.83
C LEU A 17 -16.26 -32.81 30.65
N LYS A 18 -16.44 -33.83 29.80
CA LYS A 18 -15.47 -34.15 28.74
C LYS A 18 -15.29 -33.01 27.74
N GLU A 19 -16.37 -32.34 27.37
CA GLU A 19 -16.36 -31.19 26.46
C GLU A 19 -15.57 -30.02 27.06
N GLN A 20 -15.90 -29.58 28.28
CA GLN A 20 -15.21 -28.47 28.94
C GLN A 20 -13.74 -28.78 29.23
N VAL A 21 -13.41 -30.05 29.46
CA VAL A 21 -12.02 -30.50 29.61
C VAL A 21 -11.23 -30.33 28.31
N LEU A 22 -11.83 -30.63 27.16
CA LEU A 22 -11.20 -30.44 25.84
C LEU A 22 -11.04 -28.95 25.51
N GLU A 23 -12.05 -28.11 25.75
CA GLU A 23 -11.97 -26.65 25.56
C GLU A 23 -10.87 -26.00 26.43
N ALA A 24 -10.79 -26.41 27.70
CA ALA A 24 -9.76 -25.95 28.61
C ALA A 24 -8.38 -26.41 28.10
N PHE A 25 -8.26 -27.66 27.65
CA PHE A 25 -7.01 -28.16 27.10
C PHE A 25 -6.56 -27.37 25.86
N ALA A 26 -7.45 -27.07 24.92
CA ALA A 26 -7.16 -26.20 23.76
C ALA A 26 -6.64 -24.81 24.19
N SER A 27 -7.27 -24.19 25.19
CA SER A 27 -6.84 -22.89 25.73
C SER A 27 -5.43 -22.93 26.34
N TRP A 28 -5.08 -24.04 27.02
CA TRP A 28 -3.74 -24.23 27.57
C TRP A 28 -2.67 -24.44 26.50
N LEU A 29 -3.01 -25.08 25.37
CA LEU A 29 -2.07 -25.27 24.25
C LEU A 29 -1.65 -23.92 23.62
N ARG A 30 -2.56 -22.94 23.58
CA ARG A 30 -2.28 -21.57 23.07
C ARG A 30 -1.18 -20.83 23.84
N LEU A 31 -0.96 -21.18 25.11
CA LEU A 31 0.10 -20.57 25.94
C LEU A 31 1.51 -21.09 25.58
N ARG A 32 1.65 -22.01 24.61
CA ARG A 32 2.90 -22.43 23.93
C ARG A 32 4.13 -22.57 24.84
N HIS A 33 4.09 -23.48 25.82
CA HIS A 33 5.25 -23.75 26.69
C HIS A 33 5.58 -25.25 26.83
N GLY A 34 6.77 -25.65 26.36
CA GLY A 34 7.65 -26.63 27.01
C GLY A 34 7.25 -28.11 27.09
N ILE A 35 6.14 -28.59 26.50
CA ILE A 35 5.77 -30.02 26.57
C ILE A 35 6.35 -30.79 25.37
N PRO A 36 7.13 -31.86 25.57
CA PRO A 36 7.63 -32.67 24.47
C PRO A 36 6.50 -33.33 23.67
N ALA A 37 6.61 -33.34 22.34
CA ALA A 37 5.62 -33.92 21.43
C ALA A 37 5.34 -35.41 21.72
N SER A 38 6.37 -36.16 22.12
CA SER A 38 6.27 -37.58 22.50
C SER A 38 5.37 -37.81 23.71
N VAL A 39 5.33 -36.86 24.65
CA VAL A 39 4.45 -36.92 25.83
C VAL A 39 3.01 -36.66 25.39
N LEU A 40 2.78 -35.65 24.54
CA LEU A 40 1.46 -35.34 24.01
C LEU A 40 0.89 -36.49 23.16
N ALA A 41 1.70 -37.12 22.32
CA ALA A 41 1.27 -38.19 21.42
C ALA A 41 0.65 -39.40 22.14
N SER A 42 1.07 -39.66 23.39
CA SER A 42 0.54 -40.74 24.23
C SER A 42 -0.40 -40.25 25.33
N HIS A 43 -0.69 -38.94 25.39
CA HIS A 43 -1.45 -38.35 26.48
C HIS A 43 -2.94 -38.70 26.40
N PRO A 44 -3.61 -39.05 27.51
CA PRO A 44 -5.04 -39.39 27.52
C PRO A 44 -5.96 -38.31 26.94
N LEU A 45 -5.62 -37.02 27.14
CA LEU A 45 -6.37 -35.89 26.55
C LEU A 45 -6.34 -35.92 25.02
N VAL A 46 -5.19 -36.24 24.41
CA VAL A 46 -5.03 -36.33 22.95
C VAL A 46 -5.78 -37.55 22.41
N LEU A 47 -5.66 -38.70 23.06
CA LEU A 47 -6.39 -39.91 22.67
C LEU A 47 -7.92 -39.72 22.78
N THR A 48 -8.37 -39.00 23.80
CA THR A 48 -9.81 -38.68 23.97
C THR A 48 -10.28 -37.76 22.85
N ALA A 49 -9.53 -36.70 22.53
CA ALA A 49 -9.84 -35.81 21.41
C ALA A 49 -9.93 -36.58 20.08
N LEU A 50 -8.96 -37.44 19.78
CA LEU A 50 -8.97 -38.27 18.57
C LEU A 50 -10.18 -39.20 18.48
N SER A 51 -10.57 -39.84 19.61
CA SER A 51 -11.78 -40.67 19.64
C SER A 51 -13.06 -39.84 19.51
N GLY A 52 -13.03 -38.58 19.97
CA GLY A 52 -14.15 -37.63 19.93
C GLY A 52 -14.51 -37.15 18.53
N LEU A 53 -13.59 -37.23 17.56
CA LEU A 53 -13.84 -36.82 16.16
C LEU A 53 -15.01 -37.56 15.50
N ASN A 54 -15.28 -38.80 15.90
CA ASN A 54 -16.39 -39.61 15.38
C ASN A 54 -17.65 -39.55 16.27
N SER A 55 -17.65 -38.72 17.32
CA SER A 55 -18.75 -38.60 18.27
C SER A 55 -19.54 -37.31 18.04
N GLU A 56 -20.86 -37.41 17.92
CA GLU A 56 -21.74 -36.23 17.74
C GLU A 56 -21.67 -35.25 18.92
N GLN A 57 -21.33 -35.70 20.13
CA GLN A 57 -21.31 -34.85 21.33
C GLN A 57 -19.97 -34.14 21.57
N LEU A 58 -18.88 -34.68 21.03
CA LEU A 58 -17.51 -34.21 21.32
C LEU A 58 -16.79 -33.69 20.08
N SER A 59 -17.43 -33.72 18.90
CA SER A 59 -16.81 -33.41 17.61
C SER A 59 -16.21 -32.01 17.58
N GLU A 60 -16.95 -30.97 17.98
CA GLU A 60 -16.50 -29.57 17.93
C GLU A 60 -15.30 -29.33 18.86
N ALA A 61 -15.42 -29.70 20.13
CA ALA A 61 -14.32 -29.56 21.10
C ALA A 61 -13.09 -30.42 20.73
N ALA A 62 -13.31 -31.60 20.12
CA ALA A 62 -12.24 -32.42 19.58
C ALA A 62 -11.53 -31.73 18.40
N VAL A 63 -12.28 -31.18 17.44
CA VAL A 63 -11.74 -30.45 16.29
C VAL A 63 -10.85 -29.29 16.74
N ASP A 64 -11.29 -28.49 17.72
CA ASP A 64 -10.49 -27.39 18.26
C ASP A 64 -9.18 -27.87 18.92
N VAL A 65 -9.23 -28.96 19.70
CA VAL A 65 -8.02 -29.55 20.29
C VAL A 65 -7.06 -30.05 19.22
N ILE A 66 -7.56 -30.75 18.19
CA ILE A 66 -6.71 -31.29 17.12
C ILE A 66 -6.11 -30.14 16.28
N SER A 67 -6.88 -29.10 15.98
CA SER A 67 -6.40 -27.87 15.31
C SER A 67 -5.25 -27.22 16.09
N GLU A 68 -5.41 -27.00 17.40
CA GLU A 68 -4.36 -26.43 18.24
C GLU A 68 -3.12 -27.35 18.35
N LEU A 69 -3.30 -28.67 18.36
CA LEU A 69 -2.17 -29.63 18.35
C LEU A 69 -1.42 -29.60 17.02
N ILE A 70 -2.11 -29.45 15.89
CA ILE A 70 -1.49 -29.26 14.58
C ILE A 70 -0.64 -27.98 14.60
N HIS A 71 -1.20 -26.85 15.03
CA HIS A 71 -0.45 -25.60 15.15
C HIS A 71 0.71 -25.69 16.16
N TYR A 72 0.55 -26.45 17.24
CA TYR A 72 1.61 -26.70 18.21
C TYR A 72 2.83 -27.38 17.56
N THR A 73 2.60 -28.38 16.70
CA THR A 73 3.70 -29.07 15.99
C THR A 73 4.41 -28.17 14.99
N ALA A 74 3.71 -27.23 14.35
CA ALA A 74 4.29 -26.29 13.39
C ALA A 74 5.05 -25.13 14.06
N ALA A 75 4.55 -24.59 15.17
CA ALA A 75 5.18 -23.48 15.89
C ALA A 75 6.59 -23.79 16.44
N GLY A 76 6.92 -25.08 16.59
CA GLY A 76 8.24 -25.56 17.01
C GLY A 76 9.26 -25.67 15.87
N SER A 77 8.97 -25.23 14.65
CA SER A 77 9.80 -25.45 13.44
C SER A 77 11.22 -24.85 13.50
N SER A 78 11.48 -23.85 14.35
CA SER A 78 12.86 -23.39 14.61
C SER A 78 13.71 -24.42 15.36
N VAL A 79 13.07 -25.39 16.04
CA VAL A 79 13.68 -26.49 16.80
C VAL A 79 13.34 -27.82 16.11
N GLY A 80 13.65 -27.94 14.81
CA GLY A 80 13.72 -29.18 14.04
C GLY A 80 12.50 -30.13 14.10
N LEU A 81 11.78 -30.26 12.99
CA LEU A 81 10.63 -31.17 12.75
C LEU A 81 10.80 -32.61 13.33
N SER A 82 12.03 -33.12 13.43
CA SER A 82 12.38 -34.39 14.08
C SER A 82 11.80 -34.59 15.48
N LEU A 83 11.68 -33.54 16.29
CA LEU A 83 11.17 -33.63 17.66
C LEU A 83 9.64 -33.70 17.74
N GLN A 84 8.95 -33.30 16.67
CA GLN A 84 7.49 -33.23 16.60
C GLN A 84 6.85 -34.42 15.84
N LEU A 85 7.66 -35.15 15.07
CA LEU A 85 7.26 -36.34 14.28
C LEU A 85 6.39 -37.37 15.03
N PRO A 86 6.66 -37.73 16.30
CA PRO A 86 5.81 -38.69 17.02
C PRO A 86 4.35 -38.25 17.15
N LEU A 87 4.09 -36.94 17.31
CA LEU A 87 2.73 -36.40 17.39
C LEU A 87 2.10 -36.31 16.00
N ILE A 88 2.86 -35.88 14.99
CA ILE A 88 2.40 -35.81 13.59
C ILE A 88 1.93 -37.20 13.09
N GLN A 89 2.70 -38.26 13.38
CA GLN A 89 2.39 -39.64 13.00
C GLN A 89 1.08 -40.18 13.62
N VAL A 90 0.64 -39.60 14.74
CA VAL A 90 -0.63 -39.97 15.39
C VAL A 90 -1.79 -39.14 14.85
N LEU A 91 -1.57 -37.84 14.60
CA LEU A 91 -2.63 -36.92 14.15
C LEU A 91 -3.03 -37.13 12.69
N VAL A 92 -2.06 -37.19 11.77
CA VAL A 92 -2.32 -37.17 10.32
C VAL A 92 -3.21 -38.34 9.86
N PRO A 93 -2.95 -39.62 10.24
CA PRO A 93 -3.80 -40.72 9.81
C PRO A 93 -5.24 -40.61 10.31
N GLN A 94 -5.45 -40.07 11.51
CA GLN A 94 -6.79 -39.91 12.08
C GLN A 94 -7.60 -38.83 11.37
N VAL A 95 -6.96 -37.70 11.02
CA VAL A 95 -7.59 -36.67 10.19
C VAL A 95 -7.91 -37.23 8.79
N MET A 96 -6.97 -37.98 8.18
CA MET A 96 -7.19 -38.58 6.86
C MET A 96 -8.33 -39.60 6.82
N ASN A 97 -8.65 -40.28 7.93
CA ASN A 97 -9.81 -41.18 8.02
C ASN A 97 -11.15 -40.44 7.88
N LEU A 98 -11.18 -39.13 8.11
CA LEU A 98 -12.38 -38.30 7.95
C LEU A 98 -12.62 -37.88 6.49
N LYS A 99 -11.69 -38.20 5.56
CA LYS A 99 -11.77 -37.75 4.17
C LYS A 99 -13.08 -38.14 3.48
N GLU A 100 -13.60 -39.33 3.73
CA GLU A 100 -14.86 -39.79 3.12
C GLU A 100 -16.07 -38.98 3.60
N GLN A 101 -16.02 -38.44 4.83
CA GLN A 101 -17.10 -37.65 5.41
C GLN A 101 -17.25 -36.27 4.73
N LEU A 102 -16.18 -35.76 4.08
CA LEU A 102 -16.25 -34.52 3.29
C LEU A 102 -17.22 -34.62 2.09
N ARG A 103 -17.50 -35.84 1.62
CA ARG A 103 -18.39 -36.11 0.47
C ARG A 103 -19.71 -36.73 0.90
N ASP A 104 -19.94 -36.89 2.20
CA ASP A 104 -21.14 -37.52 2.73
C ASP A 104 -22.30 -36.53 2.73
N SER A 105 -23.27 -36.73 1.83
CA SER A 105 -24.45 -35.87 1.72
C SER A 105 -25.42 -35.99 2.89
N SER A 106 -25.20 -36.94 3.82
CA SER A 106 -26.02 -37.09 5.02
C SER A 106 -25.55 -36.25 6.21
N LYS A 107 -24.34 -35.65 6.12
CA LYS A 107 -23.76 -34.79 7.15
C LYS A 107 -24.28 -33.36 7.03
N ASP A 108 -24.39 -32.69 8.18
CA ASP A 108 -24.73 -31.27 8.23
C ASP A 108 -23.55 -30.40 7.76
N GLU A 109 -23.84 -29.20 7.27
CA GLU A 109 -22.82 -28.29 6.73
C GLU A 109 -21.80 -27.86 7.78
N GLU A 110 -22.21 -27.65 9.03
CA GLU A 110 -21.29 -27.29 10.12
C GLU A 110 -20.35 -28.45 10.50
N ASP A 111 -20.81 -29.70 10.42
CA ASP A 111 -19.95 -30.88 10.58
C ASP A 111 -18.89 -30.95 9.47
N VAL A 112 -19.31 -30.78 8.21
CA VAL A 112 -18.40 -30.80 7.05
C VAL A 112 -17.39 -29.66 7.14
N LYS A 113 -17.83 -28.48 7.58
CA LYS A 113 -17.00 -27.30 7.80
C LYS A 113 -15.95 -27.51 8.90
N ALA A 114 -16.32 -28.16 10.00
CA ALA A 114 -15.38 -28.50 11.06
C ALA A 114 -14.30 -29.49 10.58
N ILE A 115 -14.68 -30.49 9.78
CA ILE A 115 -13.76 -31.44 9.17
C ILE A 115 -12.85 -30.74 8.14
N ALA A 116 -13.42 -29.87 7.28
CA ALA A 116 -12.69 -29.10 6.30
C ALA A 116 -11.63 -28.18 6.94
N ARG A 117 -11.95 -27.57 8.09
CA ARG A 117 -10.99 -26.79 8.89
C ARG A 117 -9.79 -27.62 9.32
N LEU A 118 -9.99 -28.87 9.79
CA LEU A 118 -8.87 -29.76 10.13
C LEU A 118 -7.97 -30.06 8.93
N PHE A 119 -8.55 -30.29 7.76
CA PHE A 119 -7.77 -30.48 6.54
C PHE A 119 -6.99 -29.23 6.16
N ALA A 120 -7.61 -28.05 6.23
CA ALA A 120 -6.95 -26.77 5.97
C ALA A 120 -5.79 -26.52 6.94
N ASP A 121 -6.01 -26.66 8.25
CA ASP A 121 -4.99 -26.50 9.29
C ASP A 121 -3.81 -27.47 9.09
N MET A 122 -4.11 -28.72 8.72
CA MET A 122 -3.11 -29.74 8.38
C MET A 122 -2.32 -29.37 7.13
N GLY A 123 -2.99 -28.86 6.09
CA GLY A 123 -2.34 -28.38 4.87
C GLY A 123 -1.39 -27.22 5.15
N ASP A 124 -1.87 -26.18 5.83
CA ASP A 124 -1.12 -24.97 6.14
C ASP A 124 0.08 -25.26 7.05
N SER A 125 -0.13 -26.07 8.10
CA SER A 125 0.91 -26.34 9.11
C SER A 125 2.03 -27.24 8.59
N TYR A 126 1.76 -28.07 7.59
CA TYR A 126 2.72 -29.03 7.03
C TYR A 126 3.09 -28.74 5.57
N VAL A 127 2.87 -27.52 5.10
CA VAL A 127 3.08 -27.14 3.69
C VAL A 127 4.51 -27.44 3.19
N GLU A 128 5.53 -27.20 4.01
CA GLU A 128 6.92 -27.50 3.68
C GLU A 128 7.17 -29.00 3.45
N LEU A 129 6.53 -29.86 4.26
CA LEU A 129 6.61 -31.31 4.10
C LEU A 129 5.83 -31.77 2.87
N ILE A 130 4.64 -31.20 2.67
CA ILE A 130 3.78 -31.50 1.52
C ILE A 130 4.50 -31.17 0.21
N ALA A 131 5.20 -30.03 0.15
CA ALA A 131 5.92 -29.55 -1.04
C ALA A 131 7.00 -30.53 -1.56
N ASN A 132 7.45 -31.51 -0.76
CA ASN A 132 8.36 -32.55 -1.22
C ASN A 132 7.72 -33.51 -2.25
N GLY A 133 6.38 -33.61 -2.26
CA GLY A 133 5.62 -34.38 -3.24
C GLY A 133 5.77 -35.89 -3.09
N SER A 134 5.75 -36.41 -1.86
CA SER A 134 5.60 -37.86 -1.63
C SER A 134 4.16 -38.33 -1.90
N ASP A 135 3.96 -39.64 -2.01
CA ASP A 135 2.62 -40.21 -2.24
C ASP A 135 1.66 -39.84 -1.10
N GLU A 136 2.12 -39.85 0.15
CA GLU A 136 1.33 -39.44 1.32
C GLU A 136 0.96 -37.96 1.26
N SER A 137 1.90 -37.10 0.86
CA SER A 137 1.65 -35.66 0.65
C SER A 137 0.58 -35.44 -0.42
N MET A 138 0.60 -36.22 -1.50
CA MET A 138 -0.41 -36.13 -2.55
C MET A 138 -1.79 -36.61 -2.07
N MET A 139 -1.88 -37.57 -1.16
CA MET A 139 -3.15 -37.96 -0.55
C MET A 139 -3.82 -36.79 0.21
N ILE A 140 -3.01 -36.00 0.93
CA ILE A 140 -3.47 -34.78 1.63
C ILE A 140 -3.92 -33.73 0.61
N VAL A 141 -3.13 -33.50 -0.45
CA VAL A 141 -3.49 -32.54 -1.52
C VAL A 141 -4.80 -32.93 -2.20
N HIS A 142 -5.05 -34.22 -2.43
CA HIS A 142 -6.33 -34.68 -2.95
C HIS A 142 -7.50 -34.46 -1.99
N ALA A 143 -7.29 -34.59 -0.67
CA ALA A 143 -8.31 -34.25 0.31
C ALA A 143 -8.60 -32.74 0.33
N LEU A 144 -7.57 -31.90 0.19
CA LEU A 144 -7.71 -30.44 0.09
C LEU A 144 -8.44 -30.01 -1.20
N LEU A 145 -8.22 -30.72 -2.31
CA LEU A 145 -9.03 -30.53 -3.53
C LEU A 145 -10.49 -30.91 -3.32
N ASP A 146 -10.77 -31.95 -2.54
CA ASP A 146 -12.13 -32.34 -2.20
C ASP A 146 -12.83 -31.23 -1.40
N VAL A 147 -12.16 -30.64 -0.42
CA VAL A 147 -12.66 -29.45 0.30
C VAL A 147 -12.87 -28.28 -0.66
N ALA A 148 -11.90 -27.98 -1.52
CA ALA A 148 -12.00 -26.88 -2.50
C ALA A 148 -13.12 -27.10 -3.54
N SER A 149 -13.57 -28.35 -3.73
CA SER A 149 -14.67 -28.70 -4.63
C SER A 149 -16.06 -28.53 -4.01
N HIS A 150 -16.16 -28.34 -2.69
CA HIS A 150 -17.43 -28.22 -1.97
C HIS A 150 -18.26 -27.04 -2.51
N PRO A 151 -19.59 -27.18 -2.75
CA PRO A 151 -20.40 -26.11 -3.33
C PRO A 151 -20.32 -24.82 -2.52
N GLU A 152 -20.36 -24.94 -1.19
CA GLU A 152 -20.33 -23.79 -0.28
C GLU A 152 -18.97 -23.10 -0.21
N TYR A 153 -18.97 -21.78 -0.47
CA TYR A 153 -17.76 -20.97 -0.53
C TYR A 153 -17.01 -20.93 0.81
N ASN A 154 -17.73 -20.84 1.93
CA ASN A 154 -17.15 -20.79 3.27
C ASN A 154 -16.32 -22.04 3.62
N ILE A 155 -16.66 -23.18 3.02
CA ILE A 155 -15.92 -24.44 3.17
C ILE A 155 -14.76 -24.49 2.17
N ALA A 156 -15.02 -24.21 0.90
CA ALA A 156 -13.99 -24.26 -0.15
C ALA A 156 -12.82 -23.29 0.11
N SER A 157 -13.12 -22.08 0.57
CA SER A 157 -12.14 -21.01 0.82
C SER A 157 -11.17 -21.29 1.97
N MET A 158 -11.49 -22.24 2.87
CA MET A 158 -10.58 -22.64 3.95
C MET A 158 -9.22 -23.13 3.43
N THR A 159 -9.19 -23.69 2.21
CA THR A 159 -7.96 -24.22 1.61
C THR A 159 -7.13 -23.19 0.86
N PHE A 160 -7.60 -21.95 0.69
CA PHE A 160 -6.93 -20.97 -0.17
C PHE A 160 -5.57 -20.54 0.37
N ASN A 161 -5.43 -20.40 1.70
CA ASN A 161 -4.13 -20.14 2.34
C ASN A 161 -3.12 -21.23 2.03
N PHE A 162 -3.53 -22.50 2.07
CA PHE A 162 -2.67 -23.62 1.75
C PHE A 162 -2.17 -23.54 0.30
N TRP A 163 -3.07 -23.27 -0.66
CA TRP A 163 -2.68 -23.19 -2.07
C TRP A 163 -1.69 -22.06 -2.35
N HIS A 164 -1.85 -20.93 -1.67
CA HIS A 164 -0.91 -19.82 -1.68
C HIS A 164 0.44 -20.22 -1.07
N ASN A 165 0.45 -20.74 0.16
CA ASN A 165 1.66 -21.16 0.84
C ASN A 165 2.43 -22.26 0.07
N LEU A 166 1.70 -23.20 -0.55
CA LEU A 166 2.29 -24.23 -1.39
C LEU A 166 2.93 -23.61 -2.64
N GLN A 167 2.26 -22.66 -3.28
CA GLN A 167 2.80 -21.94 -4.43
C GLN A 167 4.11 -21.22 -4.08
N VAL A 168 4.17 -20.55 -2.94
CA VAL A 168 5.37 -19.86 -2.44
C VAL A 168 6.52 -20.87 -2.29
N ASN A 169 6.26 -22.00 -1.63
CA ASN A 169 7.24 -23.07 -1.44
C ASN A 169 7.72 -23.72 -2.76
N LEU A 170 6.89 -23.73 -3.81
CA LEU A 170 7.20 -24.31 -5.12
C LEU A 170 7.93 -23.33 -6.06
N THR A 171 7.82 -22.02 -5.82
CA THR A 171 8.29 -21.01 -6.78
C THR A 171 9.41 -20.13 -6.24
N GLU A 172 9.45 -19.88 -4.93
CA GLU A 172 10.48 -19.04 -4.32
C GLU A 172 11.84 -19.74 -4.25
N ARG A 173 12.89 -18.96 -4.50
CA ARG A 173 14.26 -19.45 -4.52
C ARG A 173 14.77 -19.88 -3.14
N GLU A 174 14.30 -19.22 -2.07
CA GLU A 174 14.75 -19.47 -0.71
C GLU A 174 14.47 -20.91 -0.26
N SER A 175 13.34 -21.46 -0.69
CA SER A 175 12.90 -22.85 -0.47
C SER A 175 13.85 -23.92 -1.01
N TYR A 176 14.77 -23.54 -1.91
CA TYR A 176 15.70 -24.48 -2.57
C TYR A 176 17.17 -24.26 -2.19
N LEU A 177 17.49 -23.30 -1.32
CA LEU A 177 18.89 -22.97 -0.98
C LEU A 177 19.68 -24.16 -0.42
N SER A 178 18.99 -25.13 0.22
CA SER A 178 19.58 -26.36 0.74
C SER A 178 20.15 -27.29 -0.33
N PHE A 179 19.74 -27.17 -1.60
CA PHE A 179 20.19 -28.03 -2.70
C PHE A 179 21.52 -27.57 -3.33
N GLY A 180 22.04 -26.42 -2.89
CA GLY A 180 23.37 -25.93 -3.22
C GLY A 180 23.52 -25.45 -4.68
N ASN A 181 23.66 -26.38 -5.63
CA ASN A 181 23.96 -26.06 -7.03
C ASN A 181 22.70 -25.67 -7.83
N GLU A 182 22.82 -24.65 -8.70
CA GLU A 182 21.74 -24.14 -9.57
C GLU A 182 21.09 -25.24 -10.41
N ALA A 183 21.87 -26.16 -10.98
CA ALA A 183 21.33 -27.25 -11.78
C ALA A 183 20.46 -28.23 -10.96
N SER A 184 20.82 -28.44 -9.69
CA SER A 184 20.07 -29.30 -8.77
C SER A 184 18.82 -28.59 -8.25
N ILE A 185 18.90 -27.28 -7.99
CA ILE A 185 17.77 -26.43 -7.63
C ILE A 185 16.72 -26.46 -8.74
N GLU A 186 17.12 -26.22 -9.99
CA GLU A 186 16.19 -26.16 -11.12
C GLU A 186 15.59 -27.54 -11.44
N ALA A 187 16.37 -28.63 -11.31
CA ALA A 187 15.88 -29.98 -11.48
C ALA A 187 14.82 -30.36 -10.43
N GLU A 188 15.06 -30.02 -9.16
CA GLU A 188 14.11 -30.29 -8.07
C GLU A 188 12.86 -29.42 -8.18
N ARG A 189 13.03 -28.13 -8.54
CA ARG A 189 11.90 -27.24 -8.82
C ARG A 189 11.03 -27.78 -9.95
N SER A 190 11.63 -28.14 -11.08
CA SER A 190 10.92 -28.74 -12.22
C SER A 190 10.20 -30.03 -11.83
N ARG A 191 10.84 -30.90 -11.02
CA ARG A 191 10.22 -32.13 -10.51
C ARG A 191 8.98 -31.83 -9.68
N ARG A 192 9.07 -30.92 -8.69
CA ARG A 192 7.95 -30.57 -7.81
C ARG A 192 6.81 -29.93 -8.60
N LEU A 193 7.10 -28.96 -9.47
CA LEU A 193 6.10 -28.33 -10.33
C LEU A 193 5.35 -29.35 -11.19
N GLN A 194 6.07 -30.34 -11.73
CA GLN A 194 5.46 -31.40 -12.54
C GLN A 194 4.53 -32.32 -11.73
N ILE A 195 4.84 -32.58 -10.46
CA ILE A 195 4.01 -33.41 -9.55
C ILE A 195 2.69 -32.70 -9.24
N PHE A 196 2.74 -31.41 -8.87
CA PHE A 196 1.56 -30.65 -8.46
C PHE A 196 0.75 -30.09 -9.63
N ARG A 197 1.24 -30.21 -10.86
CA ARG A 197 0.62 -29.64 -12.06
C ARG A 197 -0.87 -30.00 -12.19
N SER A 198 -1.22 -31.28 -12.13
CA SER A 198 -2.61 -31.72 -12.29
C SER A 198 -3.53 -31.23 -11.17
N SER A 199 -3.01 -31.08 -9.95
CA SER A 199 -3.74 -30.53 -8.81
C SER A 199 -4.10 -29.06 -9.05
N TYR A 200 -3.16 -28.24 -9.51
CA TYR A 200 -3.41 -26.84 -9.84
C TYR A 200 -4.31 -26.67 -11.07
N GLU A 201 -4.18 -27.52 -12.11
CA GLU A 201 -5.11 -27.51 -13.27
C GLU A 201 -6.55 -27.82 -12.85
N SER A 202 -6.73 -28.74 -11.89
CA SER A 202 -8.03 -29.06 -11.28
C SER A 202 -8.55 -27.88 -10.45
N LEU A 203 -7.68 -27.25 -9.66
CA LEU A 203 -8.02 -26.09 -8.83
C LEU A 203 -8.56 -24.93 -9.67
N VAL A 204 -7.88 -24.57 -10.77
CA VAL A 204 -8.36 -23.54 -11.72
C VAL A 204 -9.78 -23.86 -12.17
N SER A 205 -10.04 -25.11 -12.53
CA SER A 205 -11.35 -25.55 -13.02
C SER A 205 -12.44 -25.46 -11.96
N LEU A 206 -12.11 -25.75 -10.69
CA LEU A 206 -13.01 -25.72 -9.53
C LEU A 206 -13.33 -24.31 -9.05
N VAL A 207 -12.37 -23.38 -9.06
CA VAL A 207 -12.61 -22.01 -8.54
C VAL A 207 -13.27 -21.11 -9.59
N SER A 208 -13.06 -21.38 -10.89
CA SER A 208 -13.50 -20.50 -11.98
C SER A 208 -15.01 -20.24 -12.04
N PHE A 209 -15.86 -21.17 -11.61
CA PHE A 209 -17.32 -20.96 -11.67
C PHE A 209 -17.85 -20.11 -10.50
N ARG A 210 -17.08 -20.01 -9.40
CA ARG A 210 -17.51 -19.32 -8.16
C ARG A 210 -17.58 -17.80 -8.29
N VAL A 211 -16.94 -17.25 -9.31
CA VAL A 211 -16.99 -15.80 -9.61
C VAL A 211 -18.20 -15.42 -10.46
N GLN A 212 -19.00 -16.40 -10.90
CA GLN A 212 -20.18 -16.16 -11.70
C GLN A 212 -21.23 -15.40 -10.90
N TYR A 213 -21.82 -14.38 -11.51
CA TYR A 213 -22.92 -13.64 -10.91
C TYR A 213 -24.09 -14.58 -10.54
N PRO A 214 -24.69 -14.43 -9.35
CA PRO A 214 -25.86 -15.19 -8.95
C PRO A 214 -27.10 -14.76 -9.75
N GLN A 215 -28.14 -15.62 -9.76
CA GLN A 215 -29.33 -15.37 -10.58
C GLN A 215 -30.14 -14.16 -10.10
N ASP A 216 -30.22 -14.03 -8.79
CA ASP A 216 -30.89 -13.04 -7.96
C ASP A 216 -29.99 -11.86 -7.58
N TYR A 217 -28.92 -11.60 -8.34
CA TYR A 217 -27.94 -10.54 -8.05
C TYR A 217 -28.56 -9.16 -7.77
N GLN A 218 -29.71 -8.84 -8.40
CA GLN A 218 -30.40 -7.55 -8.20
C GLN A 218 -31.14 -7.47 -6.86
N ASP A 219 -31.49 -8.61 -6.28
CA ASP A 219 -32.27 -8.73 -5.05
C ASP A 219 -31.38 -8.98 -3.81
N LEU A 220 -30.07 -9.13 -4.01
CA LEU A 220 -29.10 -9.35 -2.94
C LEU A 220 -29.03 -8.20 -1.94
N SER A 221 -28.81 -8.54 -0.67
CA SER A 221 -28.56 -7.55 0.36
C SER A 221 -27.20 -6.87 0.15
N ARG A 222 -26.98 -5.73 0.82
CA ARG A 222 -25.68 -5.04 0.79
C ARG A 222 -24.55 -5.89 1.37
N GLU A 223 -24.86 -6.78 2.30
CA GLU A 223 -23.89 -7.69 2.93
C GLU A 223 -23.50 -8.80 1.95
N ASP A 224 -24.48 -9.42 1.28
CA ASP A 224 -24.23 -10.46 0.27
C ASP A 224 -23.47 -9.93 -0.94
N LEU A 225 -23.76 -8.70 -1.38
CA LEU A 225 -22.98 -8.05 -2.45
C LEU A 225 -21.51 -7.86 -2.06
N LYS A 226 -21.25 -7.53 -0.80
CA LYS A 226 -19.89 -7.37 -0.27
C LYS A 226 -19.19 -8.73 -0.17
N GLU A 227 -19.88 -9.76 0.31
CA GLU A 227 -19.38 -11.12 0.39
C GLU A 227 -19.05 -11.67 -1.00
N PHE A 228 -19.96 -11.55 -1.96
CA PHE A 228 -19.71 -11.94 -3.35
C PHE A 228 -18.48 -11.24 -3.94
N LYS A 229 -18.31 -9.94 -3.66
CA LYS A 229 -17.12 -9.20 -4.09
C LYS A 229 -15.84 -9.73 -3.44
N GLN A 230 -15.87 -10.10 -2.16
CA GLN A 230 -14.73 -10.72 -1.46
C GLN A 230 -14.40 -12.10 -2.05
N THR A 231 -15.41 -12.93 -2.33
CA THR A 231 -15.26 -14.21 -3.02
C THR A 231 -14.55 -14.06 -4.36
N ARG A 232 -14.94 -13.05 -5.15
CA ARG A 232 -14.28 -12.77 -6.43
C ARG A 232 -12.82 -12.37 -6.29
N TYR A 233 -12.45 -11.62 -5.24
CA TYR A 233 -11.05 -11.27 -4.99
C TYR A 233 -10.24 -12.48 -4.53
N ALA A 234 -10.77 -13.25 -3.59
CA ALA A 234 -10.10 -14.46 -3.10
C ALA A 234 -9.85 -15.46 -4.24
N VAL A 235 -10.82 -15.66 -5.15
CA VAL A 235 -10.62 -16.53 -6.32
C VAL A 235 -9.59 -15.94 -7.29
N ALA A 236 -9.55 -14.62 -7.48
CA ALA A 236 -8.54 -13.99 -8.33
C ALA A 236 -7.11 -14.17 -7.77
N ASP A 237 -6.95 -14.13 -6.45
CA ASP A 237 -5.67 -14.41 -5.78
C ASP A 237 -5.24 -15.87 -5.99
N VAL A 238 -6.16 -16.83 -5.76
CA VAL A 238 -5.90 -18.25 -6.04
C VAL A 238 -5.55 -18.49 -7.51
N LEU A 239 -6.23 -17.83 -8.45
CA LEU A 239 -5.89 -17.95 -9.87
C LEU A 239 -4.51 -17.38 -10.19
N SER A 240 -4.11 -16.29 -9.53
CA SER A 240 -2.75 -15.72 -9.67
C SER A 240 -1.70 -16.71 -9.15
N ASP A 241 -1.95 -17.34 -8.00
CA ASP A 241 -1.10 -18.38 -7.45
C ASP A 241 -1.01 -19.57 -8.43
N THR A 242 -2.14 -20.04 -8.97
CA THR A 242 -2.15 -21.14 -9.95
C THR A 242 -1.37 -20.79 -11.22
N ALA A 243 -1.48 -19.55 -11.72
CA ALA A 243 -0.80 -19.09 -12.92
C ALA A 243 0.73 -19.02 -12.73
N SER A 244 1.19 -18.76 -11.51
CA SER A 244 2.61 -18.78 -11.18
C SER A 244 3.21 -20.20 -11.20
N VAL A 245 2.41 -21.21 -10.85
CA VAL A 245 2.82 -22.64 -10.83
C VAL A 245 2.70 -23.28 -12.21
N LEU A 246 1.55 -23.11 -12.87
CA LEU A 246 1.26 -23.73 -14.17
C LEU A 246 1.90 -22.99 -15.35
N GLY A 247 2.20 -21.71 -15.16
CA GLY A 247 2.50 -20.75 -16.21
C GLY A 247 1.23 -20.08 -16.75
N GLY A 248 1.38 -18.83 -17.22
CA GLY A 248 0.27 -18.04 -17.75
C GLY A 248 -0.37 -18.66 -18.99
N GLU A 249 0.41 -19.27 -19.89
CA GLU A 249 -0.11 -19.87 -21.13
C GLU A 249 -1.02 -21.08 -20.87
N ALA A 250 -0.61 -21.99 -19.98
CA ALA A 250 -1.40 -23.17 -19.64
C ALA A 250 -2.70 -22.78 -18.94
N THR A 251 -2.62 -21.85 -17.99
CA THR A 251 -3.79 -21.34 -17.25
C THR A 251 -4.76 -20.61 -18.19
N LEU A 252 -4.23 -19.78 -19.10
CA LEU A 252 -5.00 -19.08 -20.11
C LEU A 252 -5.75 -20.06 -21.04
N LYS A 253 -5.11 -21.16 -21.45
CA LYS A 253 -5.77 -22.19 -22.28
C LYS A 253 -6.99 -22.81 -21.58
N ILE A 254 -6.86 -23.14 -20.29
CA ILE A 254 -7.97 -23.70 -19.50
C ILE A 254 -9.14 -22.71 -19.42
N LEU A 255 -8.84 -21.45 -19.09
CA LEU A 255 -9.85 -20.41 -18.96
C LEU A 255 -10.48 -20.02 -20.30
N TYR A 256 -9.70 -20.05 -21.39
CA TYR A 256 -10.21 -19.82 -22.74
C TYR A 256 -11.20 -20.90 -23.18
N MET A 257 -10.94 -22.18 -22.87
CA MET A 257 -11.91 -23.25 -23.17
C MET A 257 -13.25 -23.01 -22.46
N LYS A 258 -13.23 -22.57 -21.19
CA LYS A 258 -14.45 -22.17 -20.47
C LYS A 258 -15.17 -20.99 -21.14
N LEU A 259 -14.43 -20.00 -21.66
CA LEU A 259 -15.01 -18.88 -22.41
C LEU A 259 -15.68 -19.36 -23.71
N VAL A 260 -15.02 -20.23 -24.47
CA VAL A 260 -15.57 -20.79 -25.72
C VAL A 260 -16.84 -21.60 -25.47
N GLU A 261 -16.85 -22.41 -24.40
CA GLU A 261 -18.04 -23.16 -23.98
C GLU A 261 -19.21 -22.21 -23.65
N ALA A 262 -18.96 -21.18 -22.84
CA ALA A 262 -19.96 -20.18 -22.49
C ALA A 262 -20.54 -19.45 -23.71
N VAL A 263 -19.69 -19.05 -24.67
CA VAL A 263 -20.12 -18.34 -25.90
C VAL A 263 -20.85 -19.28 -26.87
N SER A 264 -20.51 -20.56 -26.91
CA SER A 264 -21.15 -21.54 -27.80
C SER A 264 -22.60 -21.82 -27.39
N ASN A 265 -22.87 -21.85 -26.08
CA ASN A 265 -24.21 -22.06 -25.54
C ASN A 265 -25.19 -20.93 -25.90
N CYS A 266 -24.69 -19.73 -26.22
CA CYS A 266 -25.50 -18.61 -26.67
C CYS A 266 -26.05 -18.70 -28.11
N ARG A 267 -25.70 -19.73 -28.89
CA ARG A 267 -26.09 -19.85 -30.31
C ARG A 267 -27.47 -20.48 -30.53
N ASN A 268 -28.10 -21.05 -29.49
CA ASN A 268 -29.33 -21.83 -29.60
C ASN A 268 -30.58 -21.04 -29.15
N ASN A 269 -31.07 -20.07 -29.94
CA ASN A 269 -32.40 -19.40 -29.84
C ASN A 269 -32.94 -18.93 -28.46
N GLU A 270 -32.19 -19.06 -27.37
CA GLU A 270 -32.48 -18.56 -26.03
C GLU A 270 -31.69 -17.26 -25.77
N PRO A 271 -32.16 -16.38 -24.86
CA PRO A 271 -31.39 -15.20 -24.48
C PRO A 271 -30.02 -15.65 -23.95
N CYS A 272 -28.95 -15.26 -24.64
CA CYS A 272 -27.57 -15.61 -24.29
C CYS A 272 -27.29 -15.33 -22.80
N GLU A 273 -27.02 -16.39 -22.04
CA GLU A 273 -26.62 -16.25 -20.65
C GLU A 273 -25.23 -15.61 -20.59
N TRP A 274 -25.18 -14.34 -20.21
CA TRP A 274 -23.96 -13.55 -20.16
C TRP A 274 -23.04 -13.93 -18.97
N ARG A 275 -23.59 -14.52 -17.91
CA ARG A 275 -22.91 -14.75 -16.63
C ARG A 275 -21.72 -15.71 -16.74
N PRO A 276 -21.83 -16.88 -17.42
CA PRO A 276 -20.67 -17.77 -17.59
C PRO A 276 -19.55 -17.15 -18.43
N ALA A 277 -19.91 -16.37 -19.47
CA ALA A 277 -18.92 -15.67 -20.30
C ALA A 277 -18.21 -14.57 -19.50
N GLU A 278 -18.94 -13.85 -18.65
CA GLU A 278 -18.37 -12.85 -17.75
C GLU A 278 -17.42 -13.49 -16.73
N ALA A 279 -17.81 -14.60 -16.10
CA ALA A 279 -16.99 -15.33 -15.13
C ALA A 279 -15.66 -15.78 -15.74
N ALA A 280 -15.70 -16.33 -16.95
CA ALA A 280 -14.50 -16.74 -17.68
C ALA A 280 -13.60 -15.54 -17.99
N LEU A 281 -14.14 -14.41 -18.45
CA LEU A 281 -13.37 -13.19 -18.71
C LEU A 281 -12.79 -12.56 -17.44
N TYR A 282 -13.52 -12.62 -16.32
CA TYR A 282 -13.01 -12.19 -15.03
C TYR A 282 -11.79 -13.02 -14.61
N CYS A 283 -11.87 -14.35 -14.76
CA CYS A 283 -10.73 -15.24 -14.49
C CYS A 283 -9.54 -14.95 -15.42
N ILE A 284 -9.79 -14.75 -16.73
CA ILE A 284 -8.74 -14.41 -17.70
C ILE A 284 -8.07 -13.09 -17.31
N ARG A 285 -8.84 -12.08 -16.91
CA ARG A 285 -8.31 -10.81 -16.40
C ARG A 285 -7.45 -10.99 -15.16
N ALA A 286 -7.86 -11.86 -14.22
CA ALA A 286 -7.12 -12.08 -12.97
C ALA A 286 -5.67 -12.53 -13.22
N ILE A 287 -5.45 -13.34 -14.26
CA ILE A 287 -4.13 -13.88 -14.59
C ILE A 287 -3.29 -13.01 -15.55
N ALA A 288 -3.76 -11.82 -15.92
CA ALA A 288 -3.17 -11.02 -17.00
C ALA A 288 -1.66 -10.74 -16.82
N ASN A 289 -1.19 -10.57 -15.57
CA ASN A 289 0.22 -10.32 -15.27
C ASN A 289 1.15 -11.53 -15.55
N TYR A 290 0.61 -12.74 -15.65
CA TYR A 290 1.37 -13.98 -15.88
C TYR A 290 1.39 -14.37 -17.36
N VAL A 291 0.50 -13.79 -18.17
CA VAL A 291 0.42 -14.08 -19.61
C VAL A 291 1.49 -13.26 -20.34
N SER A 292 2.19 -13.90 -21.26
CA SER A 292 3.21 -13.24 -22.09
C SER A 292 2.60 -12.12 -22.94
N ILE A 293 3.28 -10.97 -23.01
CA ILE A 293 2.86 -9.84 -23.87
C ILE A 293 2.94 -10.17 -25.37
N VAL A 294 3.68 -11.22 -25.75
CA VAL A 294 3.80 -11.71 -27.13
C VAL A 294 3.03 -13.01 -27.36
N GLU A 295 2.03 -13.32 -26.54
CA GLU A 295 1.18 -14.49 -26.72
C GLU A 295 0.43 -14.40 -28.07
N VAL A 296 0.50 -15.45 -28.89
CA VAL A 296 -0.01 -15.45 -30.28
C VAL A 296 -1.06 -16.54 -30.55
N GLU A 297 -1.30 -17.46 -29.61
CA GLU A 297 -2.18 -18.59 -29.83
C GLU A 297 -3.60 -18.24 -29.36
N VAL A 298 -3.77 -17.88 -28.09
CA VAL A 298 -5.07 -17.78 -27.42
C VAL A 298 -5.60 -16.35 -27.36
N MET A 299 -4.77 -15.36 -27.03
CA MET A 299 -5.16 -13.97 -26.87
C MET A 299 -5.76 -13.35 -28.14
N PRO A 300 -5.21 -13.55 -29.36
CA PRO A 300 -5.89 -13.09 -30.57
C PRO A 300 -7.31 -13.64 -30.69
N GLN A 301 -7.54 -14.88 -30.27
CA GLN A 301 -8.85 -15.52 -30.33
C GLN A 301 -9.80 -14.94 -29.27
N VAL A 302 -9.32 -14.74 -28.03
CA VAL A 302 -10.07 -14.04 -26.97
C VAL A 302 -10.52 -12.66 -27.45
N MET A 303 -9.61 -11.87 -28.02
CA MET A 303 -9.88 -10.53 -28.51
C MET A 303 -10.89 -10.52 -29.68
N ALA A 304 -10.85 -11.53 -30.56
CA ALA A 304 -11.81 -11.71 -31.64
C ALA A 304 -13.22 -12.14 -31.18
N LEU A 305 -13.37 -12.63 -29.94
CA LEU A 305 -14.66 -12.97 -29.35
C LEU A 305 -15.34 -11.77 -28.68
N LEU A 306 -14.58 -10.79 -28.16
CA LEU A 306 -15.13 -9.66 -27.41
C LEU A 306 -16.25 -8.89 -28.15
N PRO A 307 -16.14 -8.56 -29.44
CA PRO A 307 -17.19 -7.83 -30.15
C PRO A 307 -18.50 -8.62 -30.31
N LYS A 308 -18.46 -9.95 -30.15
CA LYS A 308 -19.60 -10.85 -30.33
C LYS A 308 -20.41 -11.06 -29.05
N LEU A 309 -19.94 -10.53 -27.93
CA LEU A 309 -20.56 -10.69 -26.62
C LEU A 309 -21.79 -9.78 -26.45
N PRO A 310 -22.79 -10.19 -25.66
CA PRO A 310 -23.98 -9.38 -25.42
C PRO A 310 -23.63 -8.09 -24.68
N GLN A 311 -24.34 -7.00 -25.00
CA GLN A 311 -24.13 -5.68 -24.40
C GLN A 311 -24.82 -5.55 -23.04
N GLN A 312 -24.47 -6.41 -22.09
CA GLN A 312 -24.93 -6.34 -20.69
C GLN A 312 -23.96 -5.48 -19.87
N PRO A 313 -24.42 -4.56 -18.99
CA PRO A 313 -23.55 -3.63 -18.28
C PRO A 313 -22.40 -4.29 -17.50
N GLN A 314 -22.70 -5.33 -16.73
CA GLN A 314 -21.71 -6.06 -15.91
C GLN A 314 -20.68 -6.78 -16.78
N LEU A 315 -21.14 -7.44 -17.86
CA LEU A 315 -20.24 -8.10 -18.80
C LEU A 315 -19.36 -7.07 -19.52
N LEU A 316 -19.94 -5.96 -19.99
CA LEU A 316 -19.20 -4.91 -20.68
C LEU A 316 -18.16 -4.25 -19.78
N GLN A 317 -18.48 -4.04 -18.50
CA GLN A 317 -17.52 -3.59 -17.49
C GLN A 317 -16.32 -4.55 -17.41
N THR A 318 -16.56 -5.85 -17.29
CA THR A 318 -15.50 -6.86 -17.24
C THR A 318 -14.71 -6.90 -18.56
N VAL A 319 -15.37 -6.80 -19.72
CA VAL A 319 -14.70 -6.71 -21.03
C VAL A 319 -13.77 -5.50 -21.09
N CYS A 320 -14.22 -4.31 -20.70
CA CYS A 320 -13.39 -3.10 -20.67
C CYS A 320 -12.17 -3.29 -19.76
N LEU A 321 -12.35 -3.86 -18.57
CA LEU A 321 -11.26 -4.09 -17.64
C LEU A 321 -10.28 -5.18 -18.13
N THR A 322 -10.76 -6.21 -18.82
CA THR A 322 -9.91 -7.21 -19.47
C THR A 322 -9.09 -6.58 -20.59
N ILE A 323 -9.71 -5.75 -21.43
CA ILE A 323 -8.99 -4.98 -22.47
C ILE A 323 -7.87 -4.13 -21.84
N GLY A 324 -8.17 -3.39 -20.76
CA GLY A 324 -7.18 -2.60 -20.05
C GLY A 324 -6.05 -3.43 -19.46
N ALA A 325 -6.35 -4.59 -18.88
CA ALA A 325 -5.34 -5.49 -18.30
C ALA A 325 -4.35 -6.06 -19.33
N TYR A 326 -4.78 -6.20 -20.60
CA TYR A 326 -3.96 -6.66 -21.72
C TYR A 326 -3.47 -5.52 -22.62
N SER A 327 -3.45 -4.27 -22.16
CA SER A 327 -2.98 -3.09 -22.92
C SER A 327 -1.58 -3.29 -23.53
N LYS A 328 -0.64 -3.84 -22.77
CA LYS A 328 0.74 -4.14 -23.21
C LYS A 328 0.80 -5.12 -24.38
N TRP A 329 -0.15 -6.06 -24.45
CA TRP A 329 -0.22 -7.02 -25.53
C TRP A 329 -0.59 -6.35 -26.87
N PHE A 330 -1.43 -5.30 -26.84
CA PHE A 330 -1.75 -4.53 -28.05
C PHE A 330 -0.53 -3.80 -28.64
N ASP A 331 0.41 -3.38 -27.79
CA ASP A 331 1.66 -2.79 -28.25
C ASP A 331 2.68 -3.84 -28.74
N ALA A 332 2.82 -4.97 -28.05
CA ALA A 332 3.83 -5.96 -28.41
C ALA A 332 3.42 -6.89 -29.58
N SER A 333 2.14 -7.24 -29.70
CA SER A 333 1.68 -8.26 -30.65
C SER A 333 1.43 -7.70 -32.06
N PRO A 334 1.84 -8.41 -33.14
CA PRO A 334 1.55 -8.03 -34.53
C PRO A 334 0.04 -7.92 -34.82
N SER A 335 -0.77 -8.78 -34.20
CA SER A 335 -2.23 -8.79 -34.36
C SER A 335 -2.92 -7.70 -33.52
N GLY A 336 -2.24 -7.14 -32.52
CA GLY A 336 -2.81 -6.16 -31.60
C GLY A 336 -3.35 -4.92 -32.32
N LEU A 337 -2.57 -4.35 -33.25
CA LEU A 337 -2.94 -3.13 -33.96
C LEU A 337 -4.18 -3.30 -34.84
N SER A 338 -4.36 -4.48 -35.45
CA SER A 338 -5.54 -4.76 -36.28
C SER A 338 -6.85 -4.82 -35.49
N VAL A 339 -6.80 -5.13 -34.20
CA VAL A 339 -7.97 -5.25 -33.33
C VAL A 339 -8.31 -3.93 -32.64
N LEU A 340 -7.36 -3.00 -32.56
CA LEU A 340 -7.47 -1.75 -31.83
C LEU A 340 -8.71 -0.90 -32.21
N PRO A 341 -9.11 -0.76 -33.50
CA PRO A 341 -10.34 -0.04 -33.85
C PRO A 341 -11.60 -0.64 -33.22
N SER A 342 -11.75 -1.97 -33.30
CA SER A 342 -12.89 -2.67 -32.68
C SER A 342 -12.89 -2.56 -31.15
N VAL A 343 -11.70 -2.53 -30.54
CA VAL A 343 -11.55 -2.29 -29.10
C VAL A 343 -12.00 -0.88 -28.73
N VAL A 344 -11.59 0.15 -29.49
CA VAL A 344 -12.02 1.54 -29.27
C VAL A 344 -13.55 1.66 -29.37
N GLU A 345 -14.19 0.99 -30.33
CA GLU A 345 -15.65 0.94 -30.44
C GLU A 345 -16.32 0.31 -29.20
N ILE A 346 -15.77 -0.80 -28.69
CA ILE A 346 -16.26 -1.43 -27.45
C ILE A 346 -16.14 -0.47 -26.27
N LEU A 347 -15.00 0.21 -26.11
CA LEU A 347 -14.80 1.16 -25.01
C LEU A 347 -15.74 2.36 -25.13
N MET A 348 -16.02 2.86 -26.34
CA MET A 348 -17.03 3.90 -26.57
C MET A 348 -18.45 3.45 -26.21
N SER A 349 -18.82 2.20 -26.51
CA SER A 349 -20.07 1.60 -26.04
C SER A 349 -20.11 1.54 -24.50
N GLY A 350 -19.01 1.11 -23.88
CA GLY A 350 -18.84 1.05 -22.42
C GLY A 350 -19.07 2.41 -21.74
N MET A 351 -18.52 3.49 -22.31
CA MET A 351 -18.73 4.86 -21.81
C MET A 351 -20.19 5.35 -21.91
N SER A 352 -21.01 4.75 -22.77
CA SER A 352 -22.39 5.20 -23.02
C SER A 352 -23.45 4.42 -22.21
N LEU A 353 -23.15 3.17 -21.83
CA LEU A 353 -24.15 2.23 -21.32
C LEU A 353 -24.51 2.46 -19.84
N SER A 354 -23.51 2.47 -18.94
CA SER A 354 -23.67 2.63 -17.49
C SER A 354 -22.49 3.39 -16.88
N GLU A 355 -22.64 3.93 -15.66
CA GLU A 355 -21.53 4.62 -14.97
C GLU A 355 -20.38 3.65 -14.65
N ASP A 356 -20.69 2.43 -14.17
CA ASP A 356 -19.69 1.41 -13.85
C ASP A 356 -18.90 0.94 -15.09
N SER A 357 -19.59 0.75 -16.21
CA SER A 357 -18.93 0.42 -17.49
C SER A 357 -18.16 1.61 -18.05
N ALA A 358 -18.60 2.85 -17.80
CA ALA A 358 -17.91 4.05 -18.23
C ALA A 358 -16.60 4.27 -17.46
N ALA A 359 -16.60 4.05 -16.14
CA ALA A 359 -15.40 4.07 -15.31
C ALA A 359 -14.37 3.03 -15.79
N ALA A 360 -14.83 1.79 -16.02
CA ALA A 360 -14.01 0.72 -16.57
C ALA A 360 -13.43 1.05 -17.96
N ALA A 361 -14.24 1.63 -18.84
CA ALA A 361 -13.81 2.02 -20.18
C ALA A 361 -12.79 3.16 -20.16
N ALA A 362 -12.99 4.19 -19.32
CA ALA A 362 -12.05 5.29 -19.14
C ALA A 362 -10.70 4.81 -18.61
N LEU A 363 -10.71 3.89 -17.63
CA LEU A 363 -9.49 3.26 -17.12
C LEU A 363 -8.78 2.43 -18.20
N ALA A 364 -9.52 1.66 -18.99
CA ALA A 364 -8.95 0.88 -20.09
C ALA A 364 -8.33 1.78 -21.17
N PHE A 365 -8.97 2.89 -21.51
CA PHE A 365 -8.40 3.90 -22.41
C PHE A 365 -7.07 4.44 -21.89
N ARG A 366 -6.96 4.70 -20.58
CA ARG A 366 -5.69 5.12 -19.97
C ARG A 366 -4.59 4.09 -20.15
N HIS A 367 -4.86 2.81 -19.87
CA HIS A 367 -3.87 1.75 -20.04
C HIS A 367 -3.44 1.58 -21.50
N ILE A 368 -4.40 1.57 -22.44
CA ILE A 368 -4.09 1.51 -23.87
C ILE A 368 -3.26 2.71 -24.31
N CYS A 369 -3.61 3.92 -23.89
CA CYS A 369 -2.87 5.11 -24.29
C CYS A 369 -1.46 5.13 -23.72
N ASP A 370 -1.26 4.71 -22.47
CA ASP A 370 0.07 4.66 -21.85
C ASP A 370 1.00 3.67 -22.59
N ASP A 371 0.50 2.46 -22.88
CA ASP A 371 1.29 1.40 -23.52
C ASP A 371 1.43 1.60 -25.04
N CYS A 372 0.37 2.05 -25.73
CA CYS A 372 0.34 2.18 -27.20
C CYS A 372 0.59 3.62 -27.71
N ARG A 373 1.03 4.56 -26.86
CA ARG A 373 1.18 6.00 -27.17
C ARG A 373 1.85 6.32 -28.51
N LYS A 374 2.96 5.63 -28.83
CA LYS A 374 3.72 5.85 -30.07
C LYS A 374 2.91 5.52 -31.32
N LYS A 375 2.11 4.46 -31.25
CA LYS A 375 1.26 4.00 -32.37
C LYS A 375 0.00 4.84 -32.52
N LEU A 376 -0.48 5.40 -31.40
CA LEU A 376 -1.68 6.24 -31.34
C LEU A 376 -1.47 7.68 -31.82
N CYS A 377 -0.22 8.15 -31.95
CA CYS A 377 0.11 9.48 -32.46
C CYS A 377 -0.49 9.79 -33.84
N GLY A 378 -0.80 8.76 -34.66
CA GLY A 378 -1.43 8.92 -35.97
C GLY A 378 -2.95 9.13 -35.94
N SER A 379 -3.61 9.04 -34.77
CA SER A 379 -5.08 9.07 -34.64
C SER A 379 -5.58 10.13 -33.65
N LEU A 380 -4.81 11.20 -33.45
CA LEU A 380 -5.10 12.26 -32.47
C LEU A 380 -6.49 12.88 -32.62
N ASP A 381 -6.95 13.15 -33.85
CA ASP A 381 -8.24 13.82 -34.06
C ASP A 381 -9.42 13.02 -33.52
N GLY A 382 -9.41 11.69 -33.74
CA GLY A 382 -10.43 10.79 -33.20
C GLY A 382 -10.37 10.70 -31.66
N LEU A 383 -9.15 10.65 -31.11
CA LEU A 383 -8.90 10.65 -29.68
C LEU A 383 -9.38 11.95 -29.00
N PHE A 384 -9.10 13.12 -29.59
CA PHE A 384 -9.58 14.40 -29.10
C PHE A 384 -11.10 14.53 -29.19
N HIS A 385 -11.73 13.98 -30.23
CA HIS A 385 -13.18 13.96 -30.32
C HIS A 385 -13.82 13.14 -29.19
N ILE A 386 -13.25 11.96 -28.87
CA ILE A 386 -13.70 11.13 -27.74
C ILE A 386 -13.50 11.89 -26.42
N TYR A 387 -12.34 12.51 -26.23
CA TYR A 387 -12.01 13.31 -25.07
C TYR A 387 -13.01 14.46 -24.85
N HIS A 388 -13.24 15.28 -25.88
CA HIS A 388 -14.12 16.44 -25.78
C HIS A 388 -15.54 16.03 -25.42
N ARG A 389 -16.05 14.95 -26.02
CA ARG A 389 -17.36 14.39 -25.71
C ARG A 389 -17.46 13.93 -24.25
N ALA A 390 -16.43 13.24 -23.75
CA ALA A 390 -16.41 12.76 -22.37
C ALA A 390 -16.25 13.87 -21.32
N VAL A 391 -15.43 14.88 -21.59
CA VAL A 391 -15.13 15.96 -20.64
C VAL A 391 -16.23 17.02 -20.57
N SER A 392 -16.81 17.37 -21.73
CA SER A 392 -17.91 18.34 -21.82
C SER A 392 -19.26 17.74 -21.40
N GLY A 393 -19.35 16.42 -21.21
CA GLY A 393 -20.62 15.73 -20.89
C GLY A 393 -21.61 15.69 -22.05
N GLU A 394 -21.18 16.10 -23.24
CA GLU A 394 -22.01 16.11 -24.44
C GLU A 394 -22.08 14.70 -25.05
N GLY A 395 -23.19 14.34 -25.69
CA GLY A 395 -23.26 13.09 -26.45
C GLY A 395 -23.42 11.80 -25.64
N GLY A 396 -24.01 11.86 -24.44
CA GLY A 396 -24.58 10.68 -23.77
C GLY A 396 -23.58 9.73 -23.11
N TYR A 397 -22.31 10.14 -22.95
CA TYR A 397 -21.35 9.41 -22.12
C TYR A 397 -21.69 9.62 -20.64
N LYS A 398 -21.64 8.53 -19.87
CA LYS A 398 -21.93 8.48 -18.43
C LYS A 398 -20.65 8.51 -17.59
N VAL A 399 -19.61 9.16 -18.10
CA VAL A 399 -18.29 9.25 -17.46
C VAL A 399 -18.37 10.29 -16.34
N SER A 400 -18.04 9.89 -15.11
CA SER A 400 -18.02 10.82 -13.98
C SER A 400 -16.86 11.82 -14.09
N ALA A 401 -16.91 12.90 -13.31
CA ALA A 401 -15.81 13.86 -13.25
C ALA A 401 -14.49 13.21 -12.80
N GLU A 402 -14.55 12.23 -11.89
CA GLU A 402 -13.38 11.50 -11.39
C GLU A 402 -12.83 10.56 -12.46
N ASP A 403 -13.68 9.80 -13.14
CA ASP A 403 -13.26 8.89 -14.22
C ASP A 403 -12.72 9.65 -15.44
N SER A 404 -13.20 10.87 -15.68
CA SER A 404 -12.69 11.72 -16.75
C SER A 404 -11.20 12.07 -16.57
N LEU A 405 -10.67 12.01 -15.34
CA LEU A 405 -9.24 12.19 -15.10
C LEU A 405 -8.42 11.09 -15.78
N HIS A 406 -8.90 9.85 -15.84
CA HIS A 406 -8.21 8.78 -16.57
C HIS A 406 -8.06 9.09 -18.05
N LEU A 407 -9.06 9.71 -18.66
CA LEU A 407 -9.00 10.17 -20.04
C LEU A 407 -8.01 11.33 -20.20
N VAL A 408 -8.03 12.32 -19.30
CA VAL A 408 -7.05 13.41 -19.30
C VAL A 408 -5.62 12.87 -19.21
N GLU A 409 -5.36 11.91 -18.30
CA GLU A 409 -4.08 11.24 -18.17
C GLU A 409 -3.69 10.53 -19.47
N ALA A 410 -4.60 9.74 -20.03
CA ALA A 410 -4.42 8.98 -21.27
C ALA A 410 -3.94 9.89 -22.42
N PHE A 411 -4.67 10.96 -22.70
CA PHE A 411 -4.35 11.84 -23.83
C PHE A 411 -3.11 12.69 -23.56
N SER A 412 -2.86 13.08 -22.30
CA SER A 412 -1.62 13.77 -21.92
C SER A 412 -0.38 12.92 -22.20
N MET A 413 -0.44 11.62 -21.93
CA MET A 413 0.65 10.67 -22.22
C MET A 413 0.90 10.52 -23.72
N VAL A 414 -0.15 10.52 -24.56
CA VAL A 414 -0.01 10.47 -26.02
C VAL A 414 0.65 11.75 -26.55
N ILE A 415 0.27 12.92 -26.05
CA ILE A 415 0.86 14.22 -26.45
C ILE A 415 2.36 14.26 -26.14
N THR A 416 2.80 13.62 -25.06
CA THR A 416 4.23 13.53 -24.70
C THR A 416 5.10 12.91 -25.80
N GLU A 417 4.57 11.99 -26.61
CA GLU A 417 5.33 11.36 -27.71
C GLU A 417 5.37 12.22 -28.99
N LEU A 418 4.62 13.33 -29.04
CA LEU A 418 4.62 14.22 -30.20
C LEU A 418 5.89 15.09 -30.26
N PRO A 419 6.35 15.45 -31.47
CA PRO A 419 7.40 16.45 -31.62
C PRO A 419 6.98 17.80 -30.99
N PRO A 420 7.92 18.59 -30.44
CA PRO A 420 7.63 19.83 -29.71
C PRO A 420 6.69 20.81 -30.44
N ASP A 421 6.88 20.97 -31.76
CA ASP A 421 6.06 21.86 -32.60
C ASP A 421 4.56 21.48 -32.63
N HIS A 422 4.28 20.17 -32.62
CA HIS A 422 2.91 19.64 -32.63
C HIS A 422 2.35 19.52 -31.22
N ALA A 423 3.21 19.21 -30.24
CA ALA A 423 2.83 19.06 -28.84
C ALA A 423 2.19 20.33 -28.28
N LYS A 424 2.68 21.53 -28.63
CA LYS A 424 2.10 22.80 -28.18
C LYS A 424 0.64 22.98 -28.63
N LYS A 425 0.35 22.74 -29.91
CA LYS A 425 -1.02 22.84 -30.46
C LYS A 425 -1.93 21.76 -29.84
N ALA A 426 -1.42 20.55 -29.69
CA ALA A 426 -2.16 19.45 -29.08
C ALA A 426 -2.47 19.74 -27.60
N LEU A 427 -1.52 20.31 -26.86
CA LEU A 427 -1.71 20.74 -25.47
C LEU A 427 -2.76 21.83 -25.35
N GLU A 428 -2.75 22.83 -26.25
CA GLU A 428 -3.76 23.88 -26.30
C GLU A 428 -5.16 23.28 -26.53
N ALA A 429 -5.30 22.33 -27.47
CA ALA A 429 -6.56 21.63 -27.73
C ALA A 429 -7.02 20.79 -26.52
N LEU A 430 -6.10 20.15 -25.80
CA LEU A 430 -6.41 19.36 -24.60
C LEU A 430 -6.89 20.24 -23.43
N CYS A 431 -6.29 21.42 -23.27
CA CYS A 431 -6.66 22.37 -22.21
C CYS A 431 -8.01 23.04 -22.47
N LEU A 432 -8.39 23.27 -23.74
CA LEU A 432 -9.56 24.05 -24.10
C LEU A 432 -10.87 23.65 -23.39
N PRO A 433 -11.35 22.39 -23.43
CA PRO A 433 -12.61 22.02 -22.77
C PRO A 433 -12.57 22.15 -21.24
N VAL A 434 -11.38 22.20 -20.65
CA VAL A 434 -11.17 22.37 -19.21
C VAL A 434 -11.11 23.85 -18.82
N VAL A 435 -10.53 24.68 -19.69
CA VAL A 435 -10.33 26.11 -19.45
C VAL A 435 -11.59 26.92 -19.71
N THR A 436 -12.38 26.56 -20.72
CA THR A 436 -13.59 27.31 -21.10
C THR A 436 -14.56 27.51 -19.91
N PRO A 437 -14.93 26.47 -19.14
CA PRO A 437 -15.81 26.66 -17.97
C PRO A 437 -15.19 27.57 -16.91
N LEU A 438 -13.89 27.43 -16.63
CA LEU A 438 -13.19 28.28 -15.66
C LEU A 438 -13.17 29.75 -16.09
N GLN A 439 -12.91 29.99 -17.37
CA GLN A 439 -12.90 31.34 -17.94
C GLN A 439 -14.29 31.98 -17.90
N GLU A 440 -15.35 31.22 -18.21
CA GLU A 440 -16.72 31.69 -18.11
C GLU A 440 -17.09 32.10 -16.69
N ILE A 441 -16.73 31.28 -15.69
CA ILE A 441 -16.99 31.59 -14.27
C ILE A 441 -16.22 32.85 -13.84
N VAL A 442 -14.94 32.98 -14.21
CA VAL A 442 -14.13 34.16 -13.88
C VAL A 442 -14.69 35.43 -14.55
N ASN A 443 -15.17 35.32 -15.79
CA ASN A 443 -15.74 36.44 -16.54
C ASN A 443 -17.07 36.96 -15.98
N GLN A 444 -17.81 36.14 -15.20
CA GLN A 444 -19.04 36.56 -14.52
C GLN A 444 -18.78 37.53 -13.34
N GLY A 445 -17.51 37.71 -12.94
CA GLY A 445 -17.10 38.65 -11.91
C GLY A 445 -16.96 38.02 -10.51
N PRO A 446 -16.57 38.83 -9.50
CA PRO A 446 -16.16 38.33 -8.19
C PRO A 446 -17.31 37.75 -7.36
N GLY A 447 -18.54 38.26 -7.53
CA GLY A 447 -19.71 37.80 -6.77
C GLY A 447 -20.04 36.32 -7.02
N PRO A 448 -20.32 35.92 -8.28
CA PRO A 448 -20.58 34.52 -8.63
C PRO A 448 -19.43 33.58 -8.26
N LEU A 449 -18.18 34.00 -8.48
CA LEU A 449 -16.98 33.21 -8.18
C LEU A 449 -16.82 32.90 -6.68
N GLN A 450 -17.27 33.79 -5.79
CA GLN A 450 -17.27 33.56 -4.35
C GLN A 450 -18.36 32.58 -3.90
N GLN A 451 -19.47 32.48 -4.63
CA GLN A 451 -20.66 31.71 -4.24
C GLN A 451 -20.72 30.32 -4.89
N ILE A 452 -19.93 30.07 -5.94
CA ILE A 452 -19.92 28.80 -6.66
C ILE A 452 -19.49 27.64 -5.74
N ILE A 453 -19.95 26.42 -6.04
CA ILE A 453 -19.54 25.24 -5.27
C ILE A 453 -18.09 24.90 -5.62
N ALA A 454 -17.24 24.67 -4.61
CA ALA A 454 -15.81 24.38 -4.79
C ALA A 454 -15.55 23.29 -5.85
N ARG A 455 -16.39 22.24 -5.87
CA ARG A 455 -16.30 21.11 -6.80
C ARG A 455 -16.32 21.52 -8.27
N GLU A 456 -17.08 22.56 -8.64
CA GLU A 456 -17.19 23.02 -10.03
C GLU A 456 -15.88 23.64 -10.53
N LEU A 457 -15.08 24.22 -9.62
CA LEU A 457 -13.74 24.71 -9.90
C LEU A 457 -12.71 23.57 -9.83
N THR A 458 -12.71 22.80 -8.74
CA THR A 458 -11.65 21.82 -8.48
C THR A 458 -11.60 20.73 -9.55
N VAL A 459 -12.73 20.29 -10.10
CA VAL A 459 -12.74 19.29 -11.20
C VAL A 459 -11.90 19.77 -12.38
N ASN A 460 -12.08 21.02 -12.81
CA ASN A 460 -11.34 21.55 -13.96
C ASN A 460 -9.89 21.89 -13.60
N ILE A 461 -9.64 22.38 -12.39
CA ILE A 461 -8.27 22.66 -11.92
C ILE A 461 -7.47 21.35 -11.78
N ASP A 462 -8.07 20.28 -11.27
CA ASP A 462 -7.42 18.96 -11.14
C ASP A 462 -7.17 18.32 -12.51
N ARG A 463 -8.06 18.51 -13.49
CA ARG A 463 -7.79 18.14 -14.89
C ARG A 463 -6.56 18.88 -15.43
N LEU A 464 -6.45 20.20 -15.25
CA LEU A 464 -5.24 20.96 -15.62
C LEU A 464 -3.99 20.47 -14.89
N ALA A 465 -4.12 20.16 -13.60
CA ALA A 465 -3.02 19.62 -12.79
C ALA A 465 -2.50 18.29 -13.38
N ASN A 466 -3.40 17.40 -13.81
CA ASN A 466 -3.05 16.16 -14.48
C ASN A 466 -2.40 16.40 -15.86
N ILE A 467 -2.92 17.35 -16.65
CA ILE A 467 -2.29 17.73 -17.92
C ILE A 467 -0.83 18.16 -17.69
N PHE A 468 -0.59 19.09 -16.76
CA PHE A 468 0.77 19.55 -16.46
C PHE A 468 1.67 18.45 -15.89
N ARG A 469 1.10 17.45 -15.21
CA ARG A 469 1.84 16.31 -14.66
C ARG A 469 2.33 15.35 -15.74
N TYR A 470 1.47 15.04 -16.72
CA TYR A 470 1.71 13.94 -17.66
C TYR A 470 2.21 14.38 -19.04
N VAL A 471 2.04 15.65 -19.41
CA VAL A 471 2.63 16.22 -20.64
C VAL A 471 4.09 16.61 -20.39
N ASN A 472 5.04 15.81 -20.85
CA ASN A 472 6.48 16.05 -20.65
C ASN A 472 7.09 16.91 -21.76
N HIS A 473 6.54 18.12 -21.95
CA HIS A 473 7.06 19.15 -22.85
C HIS A 473 7.23 20.48 -22.10
N PRO A 474 8.41 20.74 -21.50
CA PRO A 474 8.61 21.85 -20.56
C PRO A 474 8.25 23.24 -21.13
N GLU A 475 8.63 23.53 -22.37
CA GLU A 475 8.32 24.80 -23.05
C GLU A 475 6.82 24.96 -23.29
N ALA A 476 6.14 23.92 -23.78
CA ALA A 476 4.71 23.95 -24.04
C ALA A 476 3.91 24.15 -22.74
N VAL A 477 4.30 23.47 -21.66
CA VAL A 477 3.68 23.63 -20.34
C VAL A 477 3.97 25.02 -19.75
N GLY A 478 5.19 25.54 -19.93
CA GLY A 478 5.57 26.91 -19.54
C GLY A 478 4.71 27.98 -20.22
N ASP A 479 4.52 27.86 -21.53
CA ASP A 479 3.65 28.76 -22.31
C ASP A 479 2.17 28.63 -21.87
N ALA A 480 1.71 27.41 -21.61
CA ALA A 480 0.34 27.15 -21.16
C ALA A 480 0.08 27.80 -19.80
N ILE A 481 0.96 27.59 -18.80
CA ILE A 481 0.75 28.19 -17.47
C ILE A 481 0.85 29.72 -17.51
N GLN A 482 1.72 30.29 -18.35
CA GLN A 482 1.80 31.74 -18.53
C GLN A 482 0.47 32.33 -19.05
N ARG A 483 -0.19 31.65 -19.99
CA ARG A 483 -1.50 32.07 -20.51
C ARG A 483 -2.64 31.85 -19.52
N LEU A 484 -2.57 30.80 -18.71
CA LEU A 484 -3.60 30.43 -17.74
C LEU A 484 -3.45 31.14 -16.39
N TRP A 485 -2.30 31.75 -16.11
CA TRP A 485 -2.02 32.45 -14.87
C TRP A 485 -3.08 33.50 -14.48
N PRO A 486 -3.61 34.35 -15.39
CA PRO A 486 -4.67 35.31 -15.03
C PRO A 486 -5.94 34.65 -14.47
N ILE A 487 -6.30 33.45 -14.96
CA ILE A 487 -7.45 32.69 -14.46
C ILE A 487 -7.13 32.18 -13.05
N PHE A 488 -5.95 31.58 -12.86
CA PHE A 488 -5.53 31.06 -11.55
C PHE A 488 -5.45 32.18 -10.52
N LYS A 489 -4.87 33.33 -10.89
CA LYS A 489 -4.80 34.52 -10.05
C LYS A 489 -6.19 35.02 -9.63
N ALA A 490 -7.14 35.12 -10.56
CA ALA A 490 -8.50 35.53 -10.21
C ALA A 490 -9.14 34.59 -9.17
N ILE A 491 -8.89 33.28 -9.26
CA ILE A 491 -9.40 32.31 -8.29
C ILE A 491 -8.66 32.43 -6.94
N PHE A 492 -7.33 32.62 -6.95
CA PHE A 492 -6.53 32.90 -5.75
C PHE A 492 -7.05 34.14 -5.01
N ASP A 493 -7.30 35.23 -5.72
CA ASP A 493 -7.73 36.52 -5.15
C ASP A 493 -9.15 36.47 -4.57
N HIS A 494 -10.05 35.69 -5.18
CA HIS A 494 -11.47 35.70 -4.84
C HIS A 494 -11.94 34.53 -3.96
N ARG A 495 -11.18 33.43 -3.86
CA ARG A 495 -11.51 32.28 -2.99
C ARG A 495 -10.41 31.88 -2.00
N PRO A 496 -9.63 32.80 -1.42
CA PRO A 496 -8.50 32.41 -0.58
C PRO A 496 -8.93 31.74 0.73
N TRP A 497 -10.20 31.85 1.13
CA TRP A 497 -10.77 31.17 2.30
C TRP A 497 -11.08 29.68 2.05
N ASP A 498 -11.22 29.24 0.79
CA ASP A 498 -11.65 27.88 0.47
C ASP A 498 -10.46 26.93 0.28
N MET A 499 -10.19 26.15 1.32
CA MET A 499 -9.06 25.22 1.36
C MET A 499 -9.07 24.20 0.21
N ARG A 500 -10.24 23.70 -0.20
CA ARG A 500 -10.33 22.68 -1.26
C ARG A 500 -9.90 23.25 -2.62
N THR A 501 -10.36 24.46 -2.94
CA THR A 501 -9.97 25.15 -4.17
C THR A 501 -8.48 25.49 -4.14
N MET A 502 -7.97 25.99 -3.02
CA MET A 502 -6.56 26.38 -2.89
C MET A 502 -5.61 25.18 -2.97
N GLU A 503 -5.97 24.02 -2.40
CA GLU A 503 -5.22 22.79 -2.56
C GLU A 503 -5.14 22.34 -4.03
N SER A 504 -6.27 22.38 -4.75
CA SER A 504 -6.32 22.01 -6.17
C SER A 504 -5.48 22.99 -7.02
N LEU A 505 -5.57 24.30 -6.78
CA LEU A 505 -4.75 25.30 -7.45
C LEU A 505 -3.26 25.11 -7.17
N CYS A 506 -2.89 24.92 -5.89
CA CYS A 506 -1.49 24.69 -5.50
C CYS A 506 -0.97 23.40 -6.13
N ARG A 507 -1.80 22.35 -6.26
CA ARG A 507 -1.47 21.10 -6.95
C ARG A 507 -1.23 21.32 -8.45
N ALA A 508 -2.07 22.11 -9.12
CA ALA A 508 -1.87 22.48 -10.51
C ALA A 508 -0.55 23.26 -10.70
N CYS A 509 -0.32 24.28 -9.86
CA CYS A 509 0.91 25.07 -9.86
C CYS A 509 2.14 24.21 -9.60
N LYS A 510 2.07 23.26 -8.65
CA LYS A 510 3.15 22.31 -8.36
C LYS A 510 3.56 21.52 -9.60
N TYR A 511 2.60 20.95 -10.33
CA TYR A 511 2.92 20.17 -11.52
C TYR A 511 3.42 21.06 -12.66
N ALA A 512 2.86 22.27 -12.83
CA ALA A 512 3.40 23.24 -13.77
C ALA A 512 4.86 23.59 -13.48
N VAL A 513 5.21 23.86 -12.21
CA VAL A 513 6.60 24.13 -11.75
C VAL A 513 7.51 22.95 -12.03
N ARG A 514 7.11 21.74 -11.64
CA ARG A 514 7.93 20.53 -11.80
C ARG A 514 8.24 20.22 -13.27
N THR A 515 7.25 20.42 -14.15
CA THR A 515 7.37 20.08 -15.57
C THR A 515 8.04 21.18 -16.39
N SER A 516 7.66 22.44 -16.18
CA SER A 516 8.21 23.56 -16.97
C SER A 516 9.56 24.08 -16.46
N GLY A 517 9.84 23.96 -15.15
CA GLY A 517 11.08 24.47 -14.56
C GLY A 517 11.40 25.89 -15.01
N LYS A 518 12.59 26.11 -15.57
CA LYS A 518 13.06 27.43 -16.02
C LYS A 518 12.18 28.09 -17.10
N PHE A 519 11.39 27.31 -17.84
CA PHE A 519 10.47 27.82 -18.87
C PHE A 519 9.21 28.48 -18.30
N MET A 520 8.98 28.42 -16.99
CA MET A 520 7.89 29.14 -16.33
C MET A 520 8.05 30.68 -16.44
N GLY A 521 9.28 31.14 -16.71
CA GLY A 521 9.57 32.55 -17.00
C GLY A 521 9.22 33.47 -15.84
N VAL A 522 8.60 34.62 -16.13
CA VAL A 522 8.21 35.63 -15.13
C VAL A 522 7.06 35.18 -14.21
N THR A 523 6.31 34.16 -14.60
CA THR A 523 5.14 33.66 -13.86
C THR A 523 5.52 33.12 -12.48
N ILE A 524 6.75 32.60 -12.32
CA ILE A 524 7.25 32.12 -11.02
C ILE A 524 7.30 33.23 -9.97
N GLY A 525 7.75 34.44 -10.35
CA GLY A 525 7.83 35.57 -9.43
C GLY A 525 6.45 36.02 -8.96
N ALA A 526 5.52 36.21 -9.91
CA ALA A 526 4.13 36.58 -9.61
C ALA A 526 3.44 35.55 -8.72
N MET A 527 3.67 34.26 -8.96
CA MET A 527 3.12 33.19 -8.13
C MET A 527 3.68 33.20 -6.70
N LEU A 528 5.00 33.38 -6.55
CA LEU A 528 5.62 33.42 -5.22
C LEU A 528 5.20 34.64 -4.40
N GLU A 529 4.99 35.78 -5.04
CA GLU A 529 4.46 36.99 -4.38
C GLU A 529 3.03 36.75 -3.89
N GLU A 530 2.18 36.13 -4.71
CA GLU A 530 0.80 35.80 -4.37
C GLU A 530 0.73 34.84 -3.17
N ILE A 531 1.51 33.76 -3.19
CA ILE A 531 1.57 32.76 -2.12
C ILE A 531 1.96 33.41 -0.78
N GLN A 532 2.93 34.32 -0.78
CA GLN A 532 3.35 35.04 0.42
C GLN A 532 2.21 35.88 1.01
N CYS A 533 1.53 36.65 0.16
CA CYS A 533 0.42 37.50 0.57
C CYS A 533 -0.74 36.68 1.16
N LEU A 534 -1.13 35.59 0.49
CA LEU A 534 -2.25 34.76 0.90
C LEU A 534 -1.96 33.95 2.16
N TYR A 535 -0.73 33.44 2.33
CA TYR A 535 -0.37 32.67 3.52
C TYR A 535 -0.45 33.52 4.79
N GLN A 536 -0.02 34.79 4.75
CA GLN A 536 -0.11 35.72 5.89
C GLN A 536 -1.56 35.99 6.33
N GLN A 537 -2.53 35.88 5.42
CA GLN A 537 -3.94 36.15 5.70
C GLN A 537 -4.73 34.90 6.08
N HIS A 538 -4.46 33.77 5.43
CA HIS A 538 -5.31 32.57 5.50
C HIS A 538 -4.64 31.33 6.10
N HIS A 539 -3.31 31.31 6.27
CA HIS A 539 -2.55 30.24 6.93
C HIS A 539 -2.75 28.83 6.36
N GLN A 540 -3.03 28.69 5.07
CA GLN A 540 -3.28 27.37 4.50
C GLN A 540 -1.98 26.57 4.28
N PRO A 541 -1.91 25.28 4.67
CA PRO A 541 -0.71 24.45 4.52
C PRO A 541 -0.22 24.30 3.08
N CYS A 542 -1.14 24.24 2.11
CA CYS A 542 -0.82 24.02 0.69
C CYS A 542 0.16 25.06 0.10
N PHE A 543 0.21 26.26 0.67
CA PHE A 543 1.17 27.31 0.30
C PHE A 543 2.61 26.97 0.74
N LEU A 544 2.78 26.38 1.92
CA LEU A 544 4.07 25.87 2.40
C LEU A 544 4.52 24.69 1.54
N TYR A 545 3.60 23.76 1.25
CA TYR A 545 3.88 22.61 0.39
C TYR A 545 4.30 23.02 -1.03
N LEU A 546 3.57 23.94 -1.67
CA LEU A 546 3.93 24.46 -3.00
C LEU A 546 5.29 25.16 -2.97
N SER A 547 5.56 25.96 -1.94
CA SER A 547 6.87 26.60 -1.75
C SER A 547 8.00 25.58 -1.64
N SER A 548 7.76 24.43 -0.99
CA SER A 548 8.74 23.36 -0.86
C SER A 548 9.11 22.75 -2.22
N GLU A 549 8.12 22.67 -3.12
CA GLU A 549 8.30 22.16 -4.47
C GLU A 549 9.01 23.17 -5.38
N VAL A 550 8.72 24.47 -5.21
CA VAL A 550 9.49 25.53 -5.86
C VAL A 550 10.96 25.49 -5.43
N ILE A 551 11.25 25.33 -4.13
CA ILE A 551 12.63 25.26 -3.61
C ILE A 551 13.38 24.04 -4.17
N LYS A 552 12.73 22.89 -4.38
CA LYS A 552 13.37 21.72 -4.99
C LYS A 552 13.85 21.98 -6.42
N ILE A 553 13.12 22.78 -7.18
CA ILE A 553 13.43 23.08 -8.59
C ILE A 553 14.36 24.27 -8.72
N PHE A 554 14.12 25.35 -7.97
CA PHE A 554 14.82 26.64 -8.13
C PHE A 554 15.76 26.99 -6.99
N GLY A 555 15.86 26.19 -5.93
CA GLY A 555 16.65 26.51 -4.73
C GLY A 555 18.12 26.77 -5.00
N SER A 556 18.69 26.11 -6.02
CA SER A 556 20.07 26.34 -6.45
C SER A 556 20.21 27.33 -7.61
N ASP A 557 19.12 27.92 -8.09
CA ASP A 557 19.13 28.87 -9.21
C ASP A 557 19.40 30.30 -8.70
N PRO A 558 20.54 30.93 -9.07
CA PRO A 558 20.86 32.27 -8.61
C PRO A 558 19.85 33.34 -9.06
N SER A 559 19.14 33.12 -10.18
CA SER A 559 18.15 34.08 -10.69
C SER A 559 16.92 34.20 -9.77
N CYS A 560 16.60 33.14 -9.03
CA CYS A 560 15.46 33.09 -8.11
C CYS A 560 15.84 33.41 -6.65
N ALA A 561 17.14 33.55 -6.33
CA ALA A 561 17.63 33.60 -4.96
C ALA A 561 16.97 34.72 -4.11
N ASN A 562 16.77 35.91 -4.68
CA ASN A 562 16.13 37.03 -3.96
C ASN A 562 14.66 36.76 -3.64
N TYR A 563 13.91 36.22 -4.60
CA TYR A 563 12.49 35.86 -4.41
C TYR A 563 12.35 34.74 -3.37
N LEU A 564 13.20 33.71 -3.46
CA LEU A 564 13.20 32.60 -2.52
C LEU A 564 13.60 33.04 -1.11
N LYS A 565 14.55 33.99 -0.97
CA LYS A 565 14.90 34.55 0.33
C LYS A 565 13.70 35.25 0.98
N SER A 566 13.02 36.14 0.25
CA SER A 566 11.81 36.83 0.73
C SER A 566 10.71 35.84 1.14
N LEU A 567 10.47 34.82 0.29
CA LEU A 567 9.51 33.76 0.55
C LEU A 567 9.80 33.02 1.85
N ILE A 568 11.04 32.53 2.00
CA ILE A 568 11.50 31.77 3.17
C ILE A 568 11.35 32.60 4.45
N GLU A 569 11.82 33.85 4.44
CA GLU A 569 11.75 34.74 5.61
C GLU A 569 10.29 35.04 5.99
N SER A 570 9.45 35.35 5.00
CA SER A 570 8.03 35.67 5.21
C SER A 570 7.23 34.48 5.77
N LEU A 571 7.32 33.32 5.11
CA LEU A 571 6.53 32.14 5.49
C LEU A 571 6.93 31.65 6.89
N PHE A 572 8.23 31.45 7.14
CA PHE A 572 8.68 30.89 8.41
C PHE A 572 8.55 31.86 9.59
N SER A 573 8.77 33.16 9.38
CA SER A 573 8.49 34.16 10.42
C SER A 573 7.05 34.04 10.90
N HIS A 574 6.11 33.95 9.94
CA HIS A 574 4.70 33.80 10.25
C HIS A 574 4.38 32.46 10.93
N THR A 575 4.89 31.34 10.40
CA THR A 575 4.60 30.01 10.97
C THR A 575 5.17 29.83 12.37
N THR A 576 6.36 30.37 12.67
CA THR A 576 6.96 30.28 14.02
C THR A 576 6.16 31.07 15.06
N HIS A 577 5.50 32.16 14.66
CA HIS A 577 4.54 32.86 15.53
C HIS A 577 3.22 32.09 15.75
N LEU A 578 2.84 31.22 14.82
CA LEU A 578 1.65 30.36 14.96
C LEU A 578 1.92 29.11 15.83
N LEU A 579 3.15 28.60 15.83
CA LEU A 579 3.53 27.33 16.46
C LEU A 579 4.41 27.56 17.70
N THR A 580 3.83 28.11 18.76
CA THR A 580 4.58 28.50 19.97
C THR A 580 4.54 27.45 21.08
N LYS A 581 3.47 26.65 21.14
CA LYS A 581 3.26 25.61 22.14
C LYS A 581 2.84 24.31 21.48
N ILE A 582 3.08 23.17 22.14
CA ILE A 582 2.69 21.84 21.63
C ILE A 582 1.18 21.71 21.31
N GLN A 583 0.32 22.50 21.95
CA GLN A 583 -1.10 22.57 21.64
C GLN A 583 -1.36 23.16 20.26
N ASP A 584 -0.58 24.15 19.82
CA ASP A 584 -0.70 24.76 18.50
C ASP A 584 -0.35 23.76 17.40
N PHE A 585 0.72 22.98 17.62
CA PHE A 585 1.12 21.86 16.78
C PHE A 585 0.01 20.81 16.66
N THR A 586 -0.61 20.45 17.78
CA THR A 586 -1.69 19.46 17.82
C THR A 586 -2.97 19.99 17.14
N ALA A 587 -3.24 21.30 17.24
CA ALA A 587 -4.38 21.94 16.60
C ALA A 587 -4.18 22.13 15.09
N ARG A 588 -2.94 22.25 14.62
CA ARG A 588 -2.58 22.50 13.21
C ARG A 588 -1.44 21.59 12.72
N PRO A 589 -1.64 20.25 12.76
CA PRO A 589 -0.58 19.31 12.39
C PRO A 589 -0.14 19.45 10.94
N ASP A 590 -1.05 19.79 10.03
CA ASP A 590 -0.76 19.95 8.60
C ASP A 590 0.19 21.13 8.33
N ILE A 591 0.02 22.24 9.06
CA ILE A 591 0.94 23.39 8.98
C ILE A 591 2.31 23.00 9.51
N ALA A 592 2.37 22.27 10.63
CA ALA A 592 3.63 21.79 11.18
C ALA A 592 4.35 20.85 10.19
N ASP A 593 3.62 19.90 9.60
CA ASP A 593 4.15 18.98 8.59
C ASP A 593 4.75 19.73 7.40
N ASP A 594 3.94 20.54 6.71
CA ASP A 594 4.40 21.26 5.52
C ASP A 594 5.49 22.31 5.82
N CYS A 595 5.49 22.90 7.03
CA CYS A 595 6.54 23.82 7.48
C CYS A 595 7.89 23.11 7.62
N PHE A 596 7.94 21.98 8.33
CA PHE A 596 9.20 21.26 8.53
C PHE A 596 9.63 20.47 7.29
N LEU A 597 8.70 20.07 6.43
CA LEU A 597 8.98 19.61 5.08
C LEU A 597 9.67 20.72 4.27
N LEU A 598 9.12 21.94 4.26
CA LEU A 598 9.73 23.10 3.60
C LEU A 598 11.12 23.39 4.18
N ALA A 599 11.29 23.38 5.51
CA ALA A 599 12.56 23.64 6.18
C ALA A 599 13.63 22.59 5.83
N SER A 600 13.26 21.31 5.78
CA SER A 600 14.12 20.24 5.28
C SER A 600 14.55 20.48 3.83
N ARG A 601 13.64 20.91 2.95
CA ARG A 601 13.99 21.28 1.56
C ARG A 601 14.92 22.48 1.50
N CYS A 602 14.75 23.49 2.35
CA CYS A 602 15.65 24.62 2.42
C CYS A 602 17.09 24.20 2.75
N ILE A 603 17.26 23.31 3.73
CA ILE A 603 18.57 22.76 4.10
C ILE A 603 19.21 22.00 2.93
N ARG A 604 18.43 21.18 2.21
CA ARG A 604 18.97 20.33 1.13
C ARG A 604 19.25 21.09 -0.18
N TYR A 605 18.40 22.04 -0.57
CA TYR A 605 18.44 22.65 -1.91
C TYR A 605 18.94 24.10 -1.94
N CYS A 606 18.73 24.87 -0.87
CA CYS A 606 19.20 26.26 -0.78
C CYS A 606 19.85 26.62 0.58
N PRO A 607 20.80 25.82 1.10
CA PRO A 607 21.42 26.09 2.41
C PRO A 607 22.12 27.45 2.47
N HIS A 608 22.61 27.95 1.33
CA HIS A 608 23.23 29.27 1.18
C HIS A 608 22.29 30.44 1.45
N ILE A 609 20.97 30.26 1.27
CA ILE A 609 19.95 31.26 1.57
C ILE A 609 19.46 31.08 3.00
N PHE A 610 19.18 29.82 3.38
CA PHE A 610 18.46 29.52 4.60
C PHE A 610 19.34 29.49 5.86
N VAL A 611 20.50 28.84 5.85
CA VAL A 611 21.32 28.66 7.06
C VAL A 611 21.86 29.98 7.62
N PRO A 612 22.33 30.94 6.79
CA PRO A 612 22.75 32.26 7.29
C PRO A 612 21.60 33.18 7.72
N SER A 613 20.33 32.79 7.50
CA SER A 613 19.19 33.65 7.79
C SER A 613 18.91 33.74 9.30
N ALA A 614 18.29 34.85 9.71
CA ALA A 614 17.86 35.04 11.10
C ALA A 614 16.74 34.09 11.53
N ILE A 615 16.06 33.44 10.58
CA ILE A 615 14.94 32.53 10.87
C ILE A 615 15.39 31.11 11.21
N PHE A 616 16.62 30.74 10.83
CA PHE A 616 17.16 29.40 11.08
C PHE A 616 17.19 29.03 12.58
N PRO A 617 17.73 29.88 13.50
CA PRO A 617 17.66 29.60 14.94
C PRO A 617 16.23 29.46 15.47
N SER A 618 15.32 30.35 15.05
CA SER A 618 13.92 30.34 15.50
C SER A 618 13.18 29.06 15.08
N LEU A 619 13.48 28.51 13.91
CA LEU A 619 12.91 27.23 13.48
C LEU A 619 13.47 26.03 14.25
N VAL A 620 14.74 26.06 14.64
CA VAL A 620 15.29 25.03 15.53
C VAL A 620 14.56 25.06 16.88
N ASP A 621 14.35 26.25 17.45
CA ASP A 621 13.56 26.39 18.69
C ASP A 621 12.12 25.89 18.52
N CYS A 622 11.46 26.27 17.42
CA CYS A 622 10.12 25.79 17.08
C CYS A 622 10.07 24.26 16.97
N SER A 623 11.06 23.63 16.32
CA SER A 623 11.14 22.17 16.17
C SER A 623 11.22 21.44 17.50
N MET A 624 11.96 22.01 18.48
CA MET A 624 12.10 21.45 19.82
C MET A 624 10.78 21.48 20.60
N VAL A 625 9.91 22.46 20.32
CA VAL A 625 8.56 22.51 20.89
C VAL A 625 7.66 21.42 20.31
N GLY A 626 7.76 21.19 19.00
CA GLY A 626 6.84 20.34 18.25
C GLY A 626 7.18 18.85 18.18
N ILE A 627 8.43 18.45 18.41
CA ILE A 627 8.92 17.09 18.13
C ILE A 627 8.15 15.97 18.84
N THR A 628 7.51 16.24 20.00
CA THR A 628 6.70 15.26 20.73
C THR A 628 5.23 15.23 20.30
N ILE A 629 4.88 15.84 19.16
CA ILE A 629 3.54 15.80 18.59
C ILE A 629 3.15 14.35 18.26
N GLN A 630 1.91 13.97 18.58
CA GLN A 630 1.43 12.59 18.35
C GLN A 630 1.02 12.34 16.89
N HIS A 631 0.90 13.40 16.08
CA HIS A 631 0.58 13.29 14.66
C HIS A 631 1.76 12.72 13.87
N ARG A 632 1.50 11.70 13.05
CA ARG A 632 2.54 10.93 12.35
C ARG A 632 3.44 11.78 11.46
N GLU A 633 2.85 12.41 10.45
CA GLU A 633 3.61 13.03 9.36
C GLU A 633 4.37 14.25 9.87
N ALA A 634 3.67 15.16 10.57
CA ALA A 634 4.28 16.30 11.27
C ALA A 634 5.50 15.94 12.14
N CYS A 635 5.40 14.88 12.96
CA CYS A 635 6.53 14.43 13.77
C CYS A 635 7.71 13.94 12.89
N ASN A 636 7.42 13.16 11.84
CA ASN A 636 8.43 12.67 10.92
C ASN A 636 9.11 13.83 10.16
N SER A 637 8.36 14.85 9.74
CA SER A 637 8.91 16.04 9.09
C SER A 637 9.82 16.85 10.02
N ILE A 638 9.45 17.01 11.30
CA ILE A 638 10.32 17.63 12.32
C ILE A 638 11.62 16.85 12.52
N LEU A 639 11.53 15.52 12.70
CA LEU A 639 12.69 14.65 12.87
C LEU A 639 13.59 14.64 11.64
N THR A 640 13.00 14.66 10.44
CA THR A 640 13.74 14.74 9.18
C THR A 640 14.48 16.07 9.06
N PHE A 641 13.84 17.19 9.41
CA PHE A 641 14.47 18.51 9.44
C PHE A 641 15.67 18.54 10.40
N LEU A 642 15.52 18.04 11.62
CA LEU A 642 16.62 17.96 12.59
C LEU A 642 17.77 17.09 12.07
N SER A 643 17.44 15.94 11.49
CA SER A 643 18.44 15.03 10.93
C SER A 643 19.20 15.68 9.77
N ASP A 644 18.51 16.40 8.87
CA ASP A 644 19.13 17.15 7.77
C ASP A 644 20.07 18.25 8.29
N ILE A 645 19.75 18.89 9.41
CA ILE A 645 20.64 19.86 10.05
C ILE A 645 21.92 19.17 10.55
N PHE A 646 21.79 18.03 11.22
CA PHE A 646 22.93 17.29 11.75
C PHE A 646 23.83 16.77 10.62
N ASP A 647 23.21 16.23 9.57
CA ASP A 647 23.90 15.69 8.39
C ASP A 647 24.43 16.76 7.42
N LEU A 648 24.17 18.05 7.67
CA LEU A 648 24.57 19.15 6.79
C LEU A 648 26.07 19.11 6.42
N SER A 649 26.94 18.81 7.38
CA SER A 649 28.40 18.74 7.18
C SER A 649 28.87 17.49 6.42
N ASN A 650 28.00 16.51 6.19
CA ASN A 650 28.36 15.28 5.46
C ASN A 650 28.46 15.53 3.94
N SER A 651 28.00 16.70 3.47
CA SER A 651 28.10 17.11 2.07
C SER A 651 29.12 18.24 1.88
N SER A 652 29.88 18.20 0.78
CA SER A 652 30.85 19.24 0.43
C SER A 652 30.22 20.64 0.28
N ARG A 653 28.94 20.71 -0.09
CA ARG A 653 28.17 21.96 -0.17
C ARG A 653 27.75 22.48 1.21
N GLY A 654 27.56 21.61 2.19
CA GLY A 654 27.08 21.96 3.52
C GLY A 654 28.19 22.22 4.53
N GLU A 655 29.40 21.69 4.30
CA GLU A 655 30.59 21.88 5.17
C GLU A 655 30.87 23.36 5.48
N GLN A 656 30.71 24.25 4.50
CA GLN A 656 30.90 25.70 4.66
C GLN A 656 29.95 26.36 5.69
N TYR A 657 28.82 25.72 6.01
CA TYR A 657 27.83 26.21 6.98
C TYR A 657 27.97 25.58 8.36
N GLN A 658 28.97 24.73 8.58
CA GLN A 658 29.19 24.04 9.84
C GLN A 658 29.33 25.00 11.02
N SER A 659 30.08 26.10 10.85
CA SER A 659 30.28 27.09 11.92
C SER A 659 28.96 27.75 12.36
N ILE A 660 28.09 28.09 11.41
CA ILE A 660 26.77 28.69 11.68
C ILE A 660 25.87 27.66 12.35
N ARG A 661 25.80 26.43 11.82
CA ARG A 661 25.06 25.32 12.43
C ARG A 661 25.48 25.11 13.89
N ASP A 662 26.78 24.98 14.13
CA ASP A 662 27.31 24.68 15.45
C ASP A 662 27.01 25.82 16.44
N SER A 663 27.03 27.08 15.99
CA SER A 663 26.63 28.23 16.81
C SER A 663 25.17 28.18 17.28
N VAL A 664 24.29 27.52 16.52
CA VAL A 664 22.86 27.39 16.83
C VAL A 664 22.58 26.13 17.65
N ILE A 665 23.20 25.00 17.30
CA ILE A 665 22.88 23.70 17.91
C ILE A 665 23.64 23.47 19.22
N LEU A 666 24.89 23.91 19.37
CA LEU A 666 25.66 23.69 20.61
C LEU A 666 24.95 24.21 21.87
N PRO A 667 24.33 25.42 21.88
CA PRO A 667 23.54 25.89 23.02
C PRO A 667 22.28 25.06 23.33
N ARG A 668 21.77 24.31 22.34
CA ARG A 668 20.51 23.55 22.40
C ARG A 668 20.73 22.03 22.52
N GLY A 669 21.98 21.57 22.40
CA GLY A 669 22.33 20.16 22.25
C GLY A 669 21.87 19.27 23.40
N ALA A 670 22.07 19.72 24.64
CA ALA A 670 21.61 18.99 25.83
C ALA A 670 20.09 18.77 25.83
N THR A 671 19.33 19.82 25.53
CA THR A 671 17.87 19.76 25.45
C THR A 671 17.40 18.89 24.29
N LEU A 672 18.01 19.02 23.11
CA LEU A 672 17.71 18.18 21.94
C LEU A 672 17.95 16.69 22.23
N ALA A 673 19.10 16.34 22.82
CA ALA A 673 19.42 14.97 23.21
C ALA A 673 18.39 14.42 24.21
N ARG A 674 18.05 15.20 25.24
CA ARG A 674 17.03 14.82 26.22
C ARG A 674 15.67 14.56 25.58
N ILE A 675 15.22 15.43 24.68
CA ILE A 675 13.93 15.28 24.00
C ILE A 675 13.93 14.06 23.09
N LEU A 676 15.00 13.83 22.30
CA LEU A 676 15.11 12.64 21.45
C LEU A 676 15.10 11.34 22.27
N ILE A 677 15.79 11.30 23.40
CA ILE A 677 15.78 10.15 24.32
C ILE A 677 14.38 9.98 24.96
N ALA A 678 13.70 11.07 25.32
CA ALA A 678 12.32 11.01 25.81
C ALA A 678 11.36 10.45 24.75
N SER A 679 11.53 10.85 23.49
CA SER A 679 10.80 10.35 22.32
C SER A 679 11.01 8.85 22.11
N LEU A 680 12.27 8.38 22.16
CA LEU A 680 12.63 6.97 22.04
C LEU A 680 11.99 6.13 23.15
N THR A 681 12.04 6.62 24.39
CA THR A 681 11.62 5.90 25.59
C THR A 681 10.13 6.03 25.93
N GLY A 682 9.30 6.50 24.98
CA GLY A 682 7.84 6.40 25.07
C GLY A 682 7.07 7.73 25.05
N ALA A 683 7.71 8.87 24.75
CA ALA A 683 6.96 10.11 24.48
C ALA A 683 6.29 10.07 23.09
N LEU A 684 6.85 9.25 22.18
CA LEU A 684 6.24 8.90 20.90
C LEU A 684 5.87 7.41 20.84
N PRO A 685 4.89 7.02 19.99
CA PRO A 685 4.55 5.62 19.75
C PRO A 685 5.69 4.80 19.13
N SER A 686 5.63 3.47 19.25
CA SER A 686 6.61 2.55 18.66
C SER A 686 6.75 2.68 17.14
N SER A 687 5.71 3.12 16.45
CA SER A 687 5.74 3.39 15.01
C SER A 687 6.67 4.54 14.58
N ARG A 688 7.29 5.28 15.52
CA ARG A 688 8.26 6.36 15.25
C ARG A 688 9.69 6.04 15.63
N LEU A 689 9.97 4.83 16.14
CA LEU A 689 11.29 4.49 16.68
C LEU A 689 12.40 4.70 15.66
N GLU A 690 12.24 4.18 14.44
CA GLU A 690 13.23 4.28 13.38
C GLU A 690 13.67 5.74 13.12
N ALA A 691 12.72 6.66 12.98
CA ALA A 691 12.99 8.07 12.72
C ALA A 691 13.68 8.77 13.91
N VAL A 692 13.28 8.45 15.14
CA VAL A 692 13.89 9.00 16.35
C VAL A 692 15.31 8.46 16.55
N THR A 693 15.49 7.16 16.35
CA THR A 693 16.79 6.49 16.41
C THR A 693 17.75 7.10 15.40
N TYR A 694 17.31 7.30 14.15
CA TYR A 694 18.13 7.98 13.13
C TYR A 694 18.54 9.39 13.56
N ALA A 695 17.59 10.22 14.02
CA ALA A 695 17.88 11.59 14.45
C ALA A 695 18.87 11.66 15.62
N LEU A 696 18.76 10.74 16.59
CA LEU A 696 19.68 10.63 17.72
C LEU A 696 21.09 10.19 17.28
N LEU A 697 21.18 9.22 16.38
CA LEU A 697 22.46 8.76 15.82
C LEU A 697 23.12 9.85 14.97
N ALA A 698 22.34 10.60 14.19
CA ALA A 698 22.82 11.74 13.41
C ALA A 698 23.38 12.85 14.32
N LEU A 699 22.67 13.21 15.40
CA LEU A 699 23.18 14.14 16.42
C LEU A 699 24.49 13.62 17.03
N THR A 700 24.55 12.32 17.32
CA THR A 700 25.72 11.69 17.95
C THR A 700 26.95 11.69 17.05
N ARG A 701 26.77 11.45 15.75
CA ARG A 701 27.84 11.56 14.75
C ARG A 701 28.32 12.99 14.57
N ALA A 702 27.40 13.96 14.55
CA ALA A 702 27.74 15.36 14.32
C ALA A 702 28.56 15.99 15.45
N TYR A 703 28.32 15.61 16.71
CA TYR A 703 28.94 16.23 17.89
C TYR A 703 29.80 15.31 18.75
N GLY A 704 29.87 14.01 18.42
CA GLY A 704 30.74 13.03 19.06
C GLY A 704 30.66 13.04 20.58
N ALA A 705 31.80 13.35 21.24
CA ALA A 705 31.92 13.36 22.69
C ALA A 705 30.88 14.26 23.40
N LYS A 706 30.51 15.41 22.82
CA LYS A 706 29.49 16.29 23.43
C LYS A 706 28.11 15.66 23.42
N ALA A 707 27.74 14.96 22.36
CA ALA A 707 26.46 14.25 22.29
C ALA A 707 26.39 13.11 23.31
N LEU A 708 27.51 12.41 23.54
CA LEU A 708 27.61 11.39 24.59
C LEU A 708 27.45 11.97 25.99
N GLU A 709 28.04 13.15 26.24
CA GLU A 709 27.86 13.86 27.51
C GLU A 709 26.38 14.19 27.76
N TRP A 710 25.70 14.79 26.77
CA TRP A 710 24.27 15.11 26.86
C TRP A 710 23.38 13.87 27.03
N ALA A 711 23.69 12.79 26.32
CA ALA A 711 22.97 11.52 26.44
C ALA A 711 23.15 10.90 27.83
N LYS A 712 24.39 10.93 28.37
CA LYS A 712 24.71 10.43 29.70
C LYS A 712 23.98 11.23 30.79
N GLU A 713 23.95 12.55 30.68
CA GLU A 713 23.17 13.41 31.59
C GLU A 713 21.68 13.01 31.57
N SER A 714 21.10 12.82 30.39
CA SER A 714 19.69 12.45 30.23
C SER A 714 19.36 11.07 30.81
N VAL A 715 20.16 10.05 30.47
CA VAL A 715 19.95 8.66 30.93
C VAL A 715 20.20 8.52 32.44
N SER A 716 21.08 9.35 33.02
CA SER A 716 21.35 9.34 34.46
C SER A 716 20.13 9.70 35.31
N LEU A 717 19.17 10.45 34.75
CA LEU A 717 17.94 10.82 35.43
C LEU A 717 17.01 9.62 35.65
N LEU A 718 17.11 8.57 34.82
CA LEU A 718 16.25 7.40 34.92
C LEU A 718 16.51 6.65 36.24
N PRO A 719 15.49 6.10 36.91
CA PRO A 719 15.70 5.31 38.12
C PRO A 719 16.10 3.86 37.79
N PRO A 720 16.92 3.21 38.65
CA PRO A 720 17.38 1.83 38.42
C PRO A 720 16.24 0.79 38.45
N THR A 721 15.08 1.16 39.02
CA THR A 721 13.86 0.33 38.99
C THR A 721 13.23 0.26 37.59
N ALA A 722 13.46 1.27 36.75
CA ALA A 722 12.97 1.32 35.39
C ALA A 722 13.97 0.73 34.39
N VAL A 723 15.25 1.15 34.49
CA VAL A 723 16.34 0.74 33.58
C VAL A 723 17.59 0.40 34.39
N THR A 724 18.07 -0.83 34.22
CA THR A 724 19.27 -1.37 34.89
C THR A 724 20.56 -0.72 34.39
N GLU A 725 21.64 -0.79 35.17
CA GLU A 725 22.94 -0.23 34.77
C GLU A 725 23.53 -0.91 33.52
N ALA A 726 23.24 -2.20 33.33
CA ALA A 726 23.66 -2.96 32.15
C ALA A 726 22.93 -2.48 30.87
N GLU A 727 21.63 -2.18 30.95
CA GLU A 727 20.87 -1.61 29.83
C GLU A 727 21.35 -0.19 29.49
N ARG A 728 21.62 0.65 30.49
CA ARG A 728 22.20 1.99 30.27
C ARG A 728 23.56 1.94 29.59
N SER A 729 24.44 1.06 30.08
CA SER A 729 25.80 0.92 29.56
C SER A 729 25.79 0.47 28.10
N ARG A 730 24.90 -0.49 27.73
CA ARG A 730 24.73 -0.94 26.35
C ARG A 730 24.24 0.17 25.42
N PHE A 731 23.26 0.97 25.88
CA PHE A 731 22.78 2.12 25.11
C PHE A 731 23.89 3.18 24.90
N LEU A 732 24.62 3.55 25.95
CA LEU A 732 25.71 4.51 25.85
C LEU A 732 26.89 3.99 25.00
N GLN A 733 27.14 2.67 25.03
CA GLN A 733 28.12 2.03 24.16
C GLN A 733 27.72 2.15 22.69
N ALA A 734 26.46 1.86 22.35
CA ALA A 734 25.95 2.00 20.98
C ALA A 734 26.09 3.45 20.47
N LEU A 735 25.79 4.45 21.30
CA LEU A 735 26.02 5.85 20.96
C LEU A 735 27.52 6.16 20.82
N SER A 736 28.38 5.58 21.66
CA SER A 736 29.84 5.78 21.55
C SER A 736 30.38 5.22 20.24
N GLU A 737 29.89 4.05 19.80
CA GLU A 737 30.23 3.46 18.51
C GLU A 737 29.73 4.35 17.35
N ALA A 738 28.52 4.91 17.48
CA ALA A 738 28.00 5.90 16.52
C ALA A 738 28.90 7.14 16.42
N ALA A 739 29.37 7.67 17.54
CA ALA A 739 30.28 8.82 17.61
C ALA A 739 31.63 8.56 16.90
N THR A 740 32.04 7.28 16.82
CA THR A 740 33.25 6.85 16.09
C THR A 740 33.01 6.52 14.62
N GLY A 741 31.77 6.63 14.13
CA GLY A 741 31.42 6.43 12.71
C GLY A 741 30.95 5.02 12.34
N ALA A 742 30.52 4.20 13.30
CA ALA A 742 29.92 2.89 13.00
C ALA A 742 28.56 3.03 12.27
N ASP A 743 28.17 1.98 11.52
CA ASP A 743 26.98 1.97 10.66
C ASP A 743 25.66 2.08 11.47
N VAL A 744 24.68 2.82 10.92
CA VAL A 744 23.36 3.04 11.57
C VAL A 744 22.67 1.70 11.82
N ASN A 745 22.66 0.84 10.80
CA ASN A 745 21.86 -0.40 10.81
C ASN A 745 22.32 -1.38 11.88
N ALA A 746 23.62 -1.41 12.18
CA ALA A 746 24.19 -2.24 13.25
C ALA A 746 23.83 -1.71 14.66
N LEU A 747 23.53 -0.41 14.78
CA LEU A 747 23.29 0.28 16.04
C LEU A 747 21.81 0.50 16.35
N THR A 748 20.91 0.24 15.40
CA THR A 748 19.46 0.36 15.58
C THR A 748 18.94 -0.57 16.66
N ALA A 749 19.30 -1.86 16.63
CA ALA A 749 18.78 -2.85 17.57
C ALA A 749 19.16 -2.55 19.04
N PRO A 750 20.42 -2.21 19.39
CA PRO A 750 20.78 -1.79 20.74
C PRO A 750 20.07 -0.51 21.22
N VAL A 751 19.78 0.42 20.31
CA VAL A 751 19.06 1.67 20.64
C VAL A 751 17.57 1.40 20.85
N GLU A 752 16.96 0.52 20.05
CA GLU A 752 15.56 0.10 20.18
C GLU A 752 15.31 -0.79 21.40
N GLU A 753 16.31 -1.59 21.83
CA GLU A 753 16.21 -2.38 23.06
C GLU A 753 15.89 -1.49 24.28
N LEU A 754 16.50 -0.30 24.37
CA LEU A 754 16.19 0.65 25.44
C LEU A 754 14.70 1.07 25.42
N SER A 755 14.12 1.22 24.22
CA SER A 755 12.70 1.51 24.05
C SER A 755 11.83 0.36 24.60
N ASP A 756 12.16 -0.89 24.27
CA ASP A 756 11.39 -2.06 24.70
C ASP A 756 11.42 -2.21 26.23
N VAL A 757 12.59 -2.02 26.83
CA VAL A 757 12.75 -2.00 28.29
C VAL A 757 11.87 -0.93 28.92
N CYS A 758 11.87 0.28 28.35
CA CYS A 758 11.06 1.40 28.86
C CYS A 758 9.54 1.21 28.64
N ARG A 759 9.13 0.29 27.77
CA ARG A 759 7.73 0.02 27.40
C ARG A 759 7.19 -1.32 27.90
N ARG A 760 8.01 -2.13 28.60
CA ARG A 760 7.64 -3.47 29.10
C ARG A 760 6.36 -3.52 29.94
N ASN A 761 6.04 -2.43 30.64
CA ASN A 761 4.76 -2.24 31.31
C ASN A 761 4.45 -0.75 31.50
N ARG A 762 3.18 -0.45 31.76
CA ARG A 762 2.68 0.93 31.91
C ARG A 762 3.37 1.72 33.03
N THR A 763 3.66 1.08 34.16
CA THR A 763 4.29 1.72 35.32
C THR A 763 5.71 2.20 35.00
N VAL A 764 6.50 1.38 34.30
CA VAL A 764 7.86 1.73 33.87
C VAL A 764 7.82 2.90 32.90
N GLN A 765 6.89 2.88 31.94
CA GLN A 765 6.73 3.97 30.99
C GLN A 765 6.36 5.29 31.67
N GLU A 766 5.43 5.30 32.63
CA GLU A 766 5.03 6.50 33.37
C GLU A 766 6.19 7.11 34.19
N ILE A 767 7.01 6.26 34.83
CA ILE A 767 8.20 6.69 35.57
C ILE A 767 9.22 7.35 34.64
N VAL A 768 9.55 6.69 33.53
CA VAL A 768 10.51 7.18 32.54
C VAL A 768 10.05 8.52 31.95
N GLN A 769 8.77 8.61 31.59
CA GLN A 769 8.18 9.83 31.03
C GLN A 769 8.12 10.99 32.04
N GLY A 770 7.82 10.72 33.32
CA GLY A 770 7.81 11.75 34.36
C GLY A 770 9.17 12.42 34.58
N VAL A 771 10.26 11.69 34.32
CA VAL A 771 11.63 12.16 34.50
C VAL A 771 12.18 12.83 33.24
N LEU A 772 11.95 12.24 32.08
CA LEU A 772 12.58 12.69 30.83
C LEU A 772 11.80 13.79 30.11
N ARG A 773 10.48 13.89 30.31
CA ARG A 773 9.69 14.97 29.71
C ARG A 773 10.25 16.33 30.15
N PRO A 774 10.47 17.27 29.22
CA PRO A 774 10.72 18.65 29.59
C PRO A 774 9.49 19.15 30.36
N LEU A 775 9.63 19.31 31.68
CA LEU A 775 8.68 20.06 32.48
C LEU A 775 8.82 21.51 32.01
N GLU A 776 7.88 21.95 31.16
CA GLU A 776 7.72 23.33 30.68
C GLU A 776 8.85 23.82 29.74
N LEU A 777 8.61 23.74 28.43
CA LEU A 777 9.29 24.58 27.42
C LEU A 777 8.87 26.05 27.62
N ASN A 778 9.33 26.68 28.70
CA ASN A 778 9.42 28.13 28.81
C ASN A 778 10.68 28.57 28.04
N ILE A 779 10.54 28.74 26.72
CA ILE A 779 11.53 29.47 25.93
C ILE A 779 11.61 30.87 26.55
N SER A 780 12.76 31.23 27.12
CA SER A 780 12.99 32.57 27.65
C SER A 780 12.69 33.59 26.55
N PRO A 781 11.98 34.70 26.83
CA PRO A 781 11.84 35.77 25.86
C PRO A 781 13.23 36.36 25.64
N VAL A 782 13.77 36.18 24.44
CA VAL A 782 14.96 36.93 24.02
C VAL A 782 14.52 38.38 23.89
N SER A 783 14.95 39.19 24.85
CA SER A 783 14.87 40.66 24.82
C SER A 783 15.77 41.25 23.74
#